data_AF-R1G617-F1
#
_entry.id   AF-R1G617-F1
#
_cell.length_a   1.000
_cell.length_b   1.000
_cell.length_c   1.000
_cell.angle_alpha   90.00
_cell.angle_beta   90.00
_cell.angle_gamma   90.00
#
_symmetry.space_group_name_H-M   'P 1'
#
loop_
_entity.id
_entity.type
_entity.pdbx_description
1 polymer ?
#
loop_
_entity_poly.entity_id
_entity_poly.type
_entity_poly.pdbx_seq_one_letter_code
_entity_poly.pdbx_strand_id
1 'polypeptide(L)'
;MPARRPGRIIPRTVTRRVAARPLSVEKSLPAGLTGNLAGGVRDMAAQVAVATQQQLQHLGEQTPMPRDTFPYAFGPGTPLYPSPLDPVRADTGRAEPRIYEYPVSWNLPGTSTRLVPWQVLRRASNIGVIRDCIRIRKNEIVSLKWDISVSQDAVEAAQRDAPGKSRADIEQDLQARLAPERARITAFWKKPDKGNGYDFGAWMMQALEEHLVLDALAIYPRYTLGGDLYSLEVLDGSTIKPLLDNRGGRPLPPYPAYQQILYGFPRGEYTADTDTDDDGTQLTGGYDADQLIYLRREVRTFSPYGLSAVEQSLTDVDLWMKRMAWMRAEYTDGVMPAGWMKNDGSSGWTPQQTLEYERFFNDIYAGQTDERQRFRMLPPGVEPVEGRNGADEKYKPDYDLHLLKLVVAHFDMSIAELGFTEAKGLGSSGYHEGQEAAQQRKGTRPDLEWMAGIISDISRTHLAMPAELEFKWLGLDQEDEASADTLNRARVDGAGMTLNEWRDELGRPRYSFPEADMPMIVSSRGGIVFLDGASKLEPAGVVIQPPTKAPDAPGEPGDKLEADDEQDTEDGEETAPAAAGAAKEAEKAAYRRFTAKGPRAREFQWKHHTPAEVAALTKAGGGGPKARTGQTWAGWTKDEETAAYWAVRLSRDLRGATDTQALADAWATARGLAKSTTDDRSNPANIADARIWLSTQGVPPALRNVLTEVLHGIWTDGHYVGDRSAVWVLRDAIVSTAEATGVALPVQAAGHAAAGLKIDWAGWTPGDTDAARALLDGGLDRLLEQAGVTINSVLAGRLDALAEILADGITGGLAPDTIARGLDEVLADSKWASLVAETETSRAINFATQGRYLNAGITANTWMTAADQRVCPACMENEDAGPVSIGQSFPSGASGPPGHPRCRCALAPDVQSIADIAWPTLADELNPTGAAS
;
A
#
# COMPACT_ATOMS: atom_id res chain seq x y z
N MET A 1 -31.30 -14.70 -90.70
CA MET A 1 -32.20 -14.37 -89.58
C MET A 1 -32.86 -15.66 -89.11
N PRO A 2 -33.06 -15.90 -87.80
CA PRO A 2 -32.40 -15.35 -86.60
C PRO A 2 -31.81 -16.49 -85.72
N ALA A 3 -31.16 -16.32 -84.56
CA ALA A 3 -30.29 -15.29 -83.97
C ALA A 3 -29.71 -15.84 -82.63
N ARG A 4 -28.40 -15.59 -82.40
CA ARG A 4 -27.70 -15.13 -81.17
C ARG A 4 -27.83 -15.86 -79.79
N ARG A 5 -26.70 -16.46 -79.35
CA ARG A 5 -25.89 -16.41 -78.06
C ARG A 5 -26.52 -15.88 -76.73
N PRO A 6 -25.85 -15.98 -75.55
CA PRO A 6 -25.12 -17.06 -74.81
C PRO A 6 -25.59 -17.11 -73.30
N GLY A 7 -25.41 -18.13 -72.44
CA GLY A 7 -24.18 -18.70 -71.86
C GLY A 7 -23.73 -18.01 -70.54
N ARG A 8 -23.96 -18.64 -69.36
CA ARG A 8 -22.98 -18.63 -68.25
C ARG A 8 -23.17 -19.83 -67.32
N ILE A 9 -22.01 -20.42 -67.03
CA ILE A 9 -21.75 -21.74 -66.47
C ILE A 9 -21.83 -21.69 -64.94
N ILE A 10 -22.56 -22.63 -64.35
CA ILE A 10 -22.49 -22.97 -62.93
C ILE A 10 -21.25 -23.86 -62.76
N PRO A 11 -20.21 -23.48 -62.00
CA PRO A 11 -19.10 -24.38 -61.72
C PRO A 11 -19.61 -25.50 -60.80
N ARG A 12 -19.52 -26.70 -61.34
CA ARG A 12 -19.80 -27.97 -60.71
C ARG A 12 -19.04 -28.08 -59.39
N THR A 13 -19.76 -28.35 -58.32
CA THR A 13 -19.21 -28.90 -57.09
C THR A 13 -18.44 -30.17 -57.43
N VAL A 14 -17.12 -30.07 -57.48
CA VAL A 14 -16.23 -31.23 -57.55
C VAL A 14 -16.29 -31.88 -56.18
N THR A 15 -17.19 -32.86 -56.07
CA THR A 15 -17.20 -33.87 -55.03
C THR A 15 -15.93 -34.69 -55.16
N ARG A 16 -14.85 -34.24 -54.51
CA ARG A 16 -13.63 -35.03 -54.39
C ARG A 16 -13.84 -36.04 -53.27
N ARG A 17 -14.26 -37.25 -53.67
CA ARG A 17 -14.14 -38.48 -52.88
C ARG A 17 -12.70 -38.57 -52.36
N VAL A 18 -12.52 -38.48 -51.05
CA VAL A 18 -11.36 -39.07 -50.38
C VAL A 18 -11.81 -40.43 -49.89
N ALA A 19 -11.27 -41.46 -50.52
CA ALA A 19 -11.48 -42.84 -50.15
C ALA A 19 -10.94 -43.05 -48.73
N ALA A 20 -11.81 -43.45 -47.82
CA ALA A 20 -11.40 -44.03 -46.55
C ALA A 20 -10.67 -45.35 -46.84
N ARG A 21 -9.35 -45.30 -46.86
CA ARG A 21 -8.47 -46.45 -46.64
C ARG A 21 -7.77 -46.21 -45.31
N PRO A 22 -7.97 -47.07 -44.29
CA PRO A 22 -7.16 -46.99 -43.08
C PRO A 22 -5.75 -47.49 -43.42
N LEU A 23 -4.76 -46.60 -43.33
CA LEU A 23 -3.36 -47.01 -43.31
C LEU A 23 -2.92 -47.20 -41.86
N SER A 24 -2.62 -48.46 -41.58
CA SER A 24 -1.98 -49.03 -40.42
C SER A 24 -0.80 -48.22 -39.90
N VAL A 25 -0.83 -47.87 -38.62
CA VAL A 25 0.37 -47.65 -37.80
C VAL A 25 0.32 -48.64 -36.66
N GLU A 26 0.89 -49.82 -36.90
CA GLU A 26 1.35 -50.72 -35.84
C GLU A 26 2.88 -50.58 -35.70
N LYS A 27 3.33 -50.69 -34.44
CA LYS A 27 4.72 -50.80 -33.93
C LYS A 27 5.46 -49.46 -33.82
N SER A 28 5.80 -48.98 -32.63
CA SER A 28 6.43 -49.69 -31.51
C SER A 28 6.02 -49.16 -30.13
N LEU A 29 5.26 -49.96 -29.39
CA LEU A 29 5.17 -49.89 -27.92
C LEU A 29 5.97 -51.08 -27.35
N PRO A 30 6.70 -50.89 -26.24
CA PRO A 30 7.49 -51.95 -25.62
C PRO A 30 6.60 -53.09 -25.11
N ALA A 31 7.13 -54.31 -25.22
CA ALA A 31 6.43 -55.56 -25.00
C ALA A 31 5.99 -55.74 -23.55
N GLY A 32 4.68 -55.87 -23.33
CA GLY A 32 4.18 -56.26 -22.01
C GLY A 32 2.67 -56.21 -21.83
N LEU A 33 1.85 -56.57 -22.83
CA LEU A 33 0.41 -56.86 -22.65
C LEU A 33 -0.18 -57.50 -23.92
N THR A 34 0.04 -58.80 -24.10
CA THR A 34 -0.76 -59.63 -25.01
C THR A 34 -1.44 -60.72 -24.19
N GLY A 35 -2.76 -60.61 -24.02
CA GLY A 35 -3.55 -61.61 -23.31
C GLY A 35 -5.05 -61.35 -23.33
N ASN A 36 -5.70 -61.79 -24.40
CA ASN A 36 -7.12 -62.15 -24.52
C ASN A 36 -8.20 -61.06 -24.52
N LEU A 37 -8.59 -60.64 -25.72
CA LEU A 37 -9.90 -60.11 -26.06
C LEU A 37 -10.87 -61.27 -26.35
N ALA A 38 -11.76 -61.59 -25.41
CA ALA A 38 -12.97 -62.37 -25.64
C ALA A 38 -14.07 -61.99 -24.63
N GLY A 39 -15.13 -61.32 -25.13
CA GLY A 39 -16.31 -60.84 -24.39
C GLY A 39 -16.21 -59.34 -24.11
N GLY A 40 -17.11 -58.45 -24.49
CA GLY A 40 -18.50 -58.56 -24.92
C GLY A 40 -19.28 -57.43 -24.26
N VAL A 41 -19.29 -56.23 -24.86
CA VAL A 41 -20.21 -55.06 -24.70
C VAL A 41 -20.84 -54.81 -23.30
N ARG A 42 -20.16 -55.15 -22.20
CA ARG A 42 -20.61 -54.86 -20.82
C ARG A 42 -19.64 -54.01 -20.02
N ASP A 43 -18.56 -53.53 -20.64
CA ASP A 43 -17.42 -53.02 -19.88
C ASP A 43 -17.10 -51.53 -20.09
N MET A 44 -17.95 -50.77 -20.78
CA MET A 44 -17.71 -49.32 -20.90
C MET A 44 -18.10 -48.57 -19.61
N ALA A 45 -19.10 -49.07 -18.87
CA ALA A 45 -19.47 -48.53 -17.56
C ALA A 45 -18.45 -48.91 -16.47
N ALA A 46 -17.85 -50.11 -16.56
CA ALA A 46 -16.79 -50.54 -15.65
C ALA A 46 -15.44 -49.89 -15.98
N GLN A 47 -15.10 -49.67 -17.26
CA GLN A 47 -13.90 -48.91 -17.64
C GLN A 47 -14.00 -47.43 -17.32
N VAL A 48 -15.18 -46.81 -17.45
CA VAL A 48 -15.40 -45.44 -16.97
C VAL A 48 -15.35 -45.40 -15.45
N ALA A 49 -15.96 -46.36 -14.74
CA ALA A 49 -15.85 -46.44 -13.28
C ALA A 49 -14.40 -46.65 -12.80
N VAL A 50 -13.62 -47.52 -13.46
CA VAL A 50 -12.20 -47.76 -13.14
C VAL A 50 -11.32 -46.57 -13.51
N ALA A 51 -11.57 -45.87 -14.62
CA ALA A 51 -10.85 -44.63 -14.97
C ALA A 51 -11.19 -43.49 -14.00
N THR A 52 -12.46 -43.36 -13.58
CA THR A 52 -12.88 -42.38 -12.58
C THR A 52 -12.32 -42.74 -11.19
N GLN A 53 -12.19 -44.02 -10.88
CA GLN A 53 -11.65 -44.53 -9.61
C GLN A 53 -10.11 -44.45 -9.56
N GLN A 54 -9.40 -44.64 -10.68
CA GLN A 54 -7.96 -44.37 -10.79
C GLN A 54 -7.66 -42.85 -10.72
N GLN A 55 -8.53 -42.00 -11.27
CA GLN A 55 -8.38 -40.55 -11.19
C GLN A 55 -8.72 -40.00 -9.79
N LEU A 56 -9.52 -40.73 -8.99
CA LEU A 56 -9.82 -40.44 -7.59
C LEU A 56 -8.80 -41.04 -6.58
N GLN A 57 -8.06 -42.10 -6.95
CA GLN A 57 -7.06 -42.74 -6.08
C GLN A 57 -5.69 -42.05 -6.08
N HIS A 58 -5.41 -41.14 -7.02
CA HIS A 58 -4.11 -40.47 -7.14
C HIS A 58 -4.07 -39.02 -6.65
N LEU A 59 -5.10 -38.55 -5.93
CA LEU A 59 -5.12 -37.22 -5.32
C LEU A 59 -4.33 -37.14 -3.98
N GLY A 60 -3.28 -37.95 -3.80
CA GLY A 60 -2.47 -37.91 -2.57
C GLY A 60 -1.19 -38.75 -2.55
N GLU A 61 -1.06 -39.80 -3.36
CA GLU A 61 0.19 -40.55 -3.47
C GLU A 61 1.05 -40.00 -4.63
N GLN A 62 1.95 -39.08 -4.30
CA GLN A 62 3.09 -38.73 -5.16
C GLN A 62 3.96 -39.98 -5.24
N THR A 63 3.87 -40.76 -6.32
CA THR A 63 4.82 -41.85 -6.57
C THR A 63 6.22 -41.24 -6.51
N PRO A 64 7.06 -41.56 -5.50
CA PRO A 64 8.35 -40.93 -5.38
C PRO A 64 9.13 -41.25 -6.64
N MET A 65 9.66 -40.21 -7.31
CA MET A 65 10.49 -40.42 -8.51
C MET A 65 11.54 -41.49 -8.17
N PRO A 66 11.73 -42.52 -9.01
CA PRO A 66 12.74 -43.54 -8.79
C PRO A 66 14.07 -42.85 -8.50
N ARG A 67 14.60 -42.99 -7.28
CA ARG A 67 15.94 -42.51 -6.92
C ARG A 67 16.90 -43.68 -7.02
N ASP A 68 17.09 -44.15 -8.24
CA ASP A 68 17.91 -45.30 -8.61
C ASP A 68 19.37 -44.95 -8.93
N THR A 69 19.72 -43.66 -8.99
CA THR A 69 21.09 -43.21 -9.25
C THR A 69 21.74 -42.57 -8.03
N PHE A 70 22.78 -43.20 -7.48
CA PHE A 70 23.74 -42.59 -6.56
C PHE A 70 24.68 -41.68 -7.35
N PRO A 71 24.96 -40.43 -6.90
CA PRO A 71 24.66 -39.83 -5.60
C PRO A 71 23.24 -39.23 -5.47
N TYR A 72 22.70 -39.28 -4.24
CA TYR A 72 21.39 -38.72 -3.91
C TYR A 72 21.41 -37.18 -3.97
N ALA A 73 20.42 -36.59 -4.65
CA ALA A 73 20.14 -35.15 -4.49
C ALA A 73 19.92 -34.85 -2.98
N PHE A 74 20.58 -33.83 -2.45
CA PHE A 74 20.68 -33.45 -1.02
C PHE A 74 21.70 -34.21 -0.14
N GLY A 75 22.68 -34.92 -0.71
CA GLY A 75 23.80 -35.46 0.08
C GLY A 75 24.73 -34.37 0.65
N PRO A 76 25.28 -34.51 1.86
CA PRO A 76 26.22 -33.54 2.43
C PRO A 76 27.44 -33.37 1.50
N GLY A 77 27.72 -32.12 1.11
CA GLY A 77 28.82 -31.79 0.19
C GLY A 77 28.48 -31.89 -1.31
N THR A 78 27.26 -32.29 -1.68
CA THR A 78 26.79 -32.29 -3.07
C THR A 78 25.87 -31.08 -3.29
N PRO A 79 26.19 -30.14 -4.21
CA PRO A 79 25.31 -29.03 -4.50
C PRO A 79 23.98 -29.55 -5.05
N LEU A 80 22.91 -28.81 -4.79
CA LEU A 80 21.63 -29.12 -5.41
C LEU A 80 21.74 -28.95 -6.92
N TYR A 81 21.53 -30.04 -7.65
CA TYR A 81 21.36 -29.97 -9.09
C TYR A 81 20.00 -29.31 -9.36
N PRO A 82 19.97 -28.16 -10.05
CA PRO A 82 18.72 -27.50 -10.39
C PRO A 82 17.92 -28.44 -11.30
N SER A 83 16.82 -28.99 -10.77
CA SER A 83 15.87 -29.76 -11.56
C SER A 83 14.79 -28.80 -12.06
N PRO A 84 14.56 -28.71 -13.37
CA PRO A 84 13.48 -27.89 -13.90
C PRO A 84 12.13 -28.42 -13.40
N LEU A 85 11.35 -27.57 -12.73
CA LEU A 85 9.95 -27.85 -12.36
C LEU A 85 9.02 -27.74 -13.58
N ASP A 86 9.38 -26.88 -14.53
CA ASP A 86 8.62 -26.62 -15.74
C ASP A 86 9.10 -27.50 -16.91
N PRO A 87 8.23 -27.78 -17.90
CA PRO A 87 8.63 -28.50 -19.10
C PRO A 87 9.85 -27.87 -19.77
N VAL A 88 10.82 -28.72 -20.09
CA VAL A 88 12.04 -28.30 -20.79
C VAL A 88 11.74 -28.10 -22.27
N ARG A 89 12.35 -27.08 -22.87
CA ARG A 89 12.28 -26.84 -24.31
C ARG A 89 12.99 -27.98 -25.04
N ALA A 90 12.36 -28.54 -26.07
CA ALA A 90 12.86 -29.72 -26.77
C ALA A 90 14.21 -29.49 -27.49
N ASP A 91 14.51 -28.26 -27.85
CA ASP A 91 15.70 -27.83 -28.59
C ASP A 91 16.90 -27.48 -27.69
N THR A 92 16.68 -26.90 -26.51
CA THR A 92 17.74 -26.48 -25.59
C THR A 92 17.91 -27.42 -24.39
N GLY A 93 16.92 -28.27 -24.13
CA GLY A 93 16.89 -29.15 -22.96
C GLY A 93 16.81 -28.40 -21.62
N ARG A 94 16.51 -27.09 -21.64
CA ARG A 94 16.37 -26.22 -20.46
C ARG A 94 14.92 -25.78 -20.31
N ALA A 95 14.46 -25.62 -19.08
CA ALA A 95 13.17 -24.99 -18.83
C ALA A 95 13.25 -23.49 -19.09
N GLU A 96 12.13 -22.93 -19.54
CA GLU A 96 12.00 -21.48 -19.65
C GLU A 96 11.86 -20.84 -18.26
N PRO A 97 12.37 -19.61 -18.07
CA PRO A 97 12.21 -18.92 -16.81
C PRO A 97 10.74 -18.58 -16.56
N ARG A 98 10.31 -18.77 -15.30
CA ARG A 98 9.05 -18.20 -14.79
C ARG A 98 9.16 -16.68 -14.71
N ILE A 99 8.04 -16.00 -14.93
CA ILE A 99 7.93 -14.54 -14.82
C ILE A 99 7.96 -14.12 -13.36
N TYR A 100 7.24 -14.84 -12.49
CA TYR A 100 7.24 -14.64 -11.05
C TYR A 100 6.77 -15.90 -10.32
N GLU A 101 6.93 -15.91 -9.00
CA GLU A 101 6.40 -16.94 -8.13
C GLU A 101 4.91 -16.70 -7.85
N TYR A 102 4.05 -17.22 -8.72
CA TYR A 102 2.61 -17.15 -8.53
C TYR A 102 2.13 -18.17 -7.47
N PRO A 103 1.05 -17.89 -6.74
CA PRO A 103 0.44 -18.86 -5.82
C PRO A 103 0.05 -20.16 -6.53
N VAL A 104 0.47 -21.32 -6.00
CA VAL A 104 0.23 -22.64 -6.62
C VAL A 104 -1.25 -22.96 -6.87
N SER A 105 -2.16 -22.34 -6.11
CA SER A 105 -3.60 -22.50 -6.23
C SER A 105 -4.28 -21.41 -7.06
N TRP A 106 -3.52 -20.62 -7.84
CA TRP A 106 -4.05 -19.44 -8.53
C TRP A 106 -5.23 -19.78 -9.43
N ASN A 107 -5.14 -20.81 -10.27
CA ASN A 107 -6.21 -21.17 -11.21
C ASN A 107 -7.40 -21.92 -10.56
N LEU A 108 -7.37 -22.23 -9.25
CA LEU A 108 -8.48 -22.91 -8.61
C LEU A 108 -9.71 -21.99 -8.45
N PRO A 109 -10.93 -22.52 -8.55
CA PRO A 109 -12.14 -21.77 -8.23
C PRO A 109 -12.16 -21.34 -6.76
N GLY A 110 -12.65 -20.14 -6.46
CA GLY A 110 -12.84 -19.66 -5.08
C GLY A 110 -11.59 -19.14 -4.37
N THR A 111 -10.39 -19.33 -4.93
CA THR A 111 -9.16 -18.71 -4.43
C THR A 111 -9.01 -17.31 -5.05
N SER A 112 -9.43 -16.26 -4.36
CA SER A 112 -9.12 -14.87 -4.75
C SER A 112 -7.97 -14.34 -3.89
N THR A 113 -6.82 -14.16 -4.51
CA THR A 113 -5.54 -13.81 -3.88
C THR A 113 -5.13 -12.36 -4.14
N ARG A 114 -6.07 -11.49 -4.58
CA ARG A 114 -5.78 -10.04 -4.71
C ARG A 114 -5.55 -9.44 -3.33
N LEU A 115 -4.49 -8.65 -3.20
CA LEU A 115 -4.10 -7.96 -1.95
C LEU A 115 -5.23 -7.06 -1.42
N VAL A 116 -5.79 -6.20 -2.28
CA VAL A 116 -6.92 -5.32 -1.94
C VAL A 116 -8.20 -5.87 -2.57
N PRO A 117 -9.24 -6.19 -1.78
CA PRO A 117 -10.52 -6.66 -2.32
C PRO A 117 -11.22 -5.62 -3.19
N TRP A 118 -11.84 -6.06 -4.29
CA TRP A 118 -12.55 -5.19 -5.24
C TRP A 118 -13.62 -4.29 -4.60
N GLN A 119 -14.33 -4.80 -3.60
CA GLN A 119 -15.36 -4.06 -2.87
C GLN A 119 -14.79 -2.85 -2.13
N VAL A 120 -13.54 -2.92 -1.67
CA VAL A 120 -12.88 -1.78 -1.01
C VAL A 120 -12.64 -0.68 -2.04
N LEU A 121 -12.13 -1.00 -3.23
CA LEU A 121 -11.91 -0.03 -4.31
C LEU A 121 -13.20 0.63 -4.78
N ARG A 122 -14.27 -0.16 -4.99
CA ARG A 122 -15.60 0.38 -5.37
C ARG A 122 -16.22 1.27 -4.29
N ARG A 123 -15.96 1.00 -3.00
CA ARG A 123 -16.43 1.86 -1.90
C ARG A 123 -15.59 3.12 -1.81
N ALA A 124 -14.27 3.00 -1.91
CA ALA A 124 -13.35 4.12 -1.88
C ALA A 124 -13.61 5.12 -3.03
N SER A 125 -13.95 4.63 -4.22
CA SER A 125 -14.27 5.50 -5.36
C SER A 125 -15.51 6.39 -5.15
N ASN A 126 -16.34 6.12 -4.14
CA ASN A 126 -17.50 6.93 -3.78
C ASN A 126 -17.20 7.97 -2.69
N ILE A 127 -15.97 8.03 -2.17
CA ILE A 127 -15.54 9.12 -1.28
C ILE A 127 -15.50 10.41 -2.10
N GLY A 128 -16.06 11.50 -1.56
CA GLY A 128 -16.31 12.75 -2.30
C GLY A 128 -15.13 13.24 -3.14
N VAL A 129 -13.94 13.37 -2.53
CA VAL A 129 -12.72 13.86 -3.21
C VAL A 129 -12.32 12.94 -4.37
N ILE A 130 -12.28 11.62 -4.14
CA ILE A 130 -11.94 10.65 -5.20
C ILE A 130 -12.98 10.67 -6.33
N ARG A 131 -14.27 10.73 -5.96
CA ARG A 131 -15.37 10.76 -6.94
C ARG A 131 -15.29 12.01 -7.81
N ASP A 132 -14.92 13.13 -7.24
CA ASP A 132 -14.72 14.38 -7.97
C ASP A 132 -13.51 14.27 -8.94
N CYS A 133 -12.38 13.72 -8.48
CA CYS A 133 -11.23 13.45 -9.36
C CYS A 133 -11.59 12.56 -10.55
N ILE A 134 -12.25 11.42 -10.29
CA ILE A 134 -12.70 10.49 -11.33
C ILE A 134 -13.64 11.21 -12.32
N ARG A 135 -14.59 12.00 -11.83
CA ARG A 135 -15.53 12.73 -12.68
C ARG A 135 -14.81 13.73 -13.58
N ILE A 136 -13.86 14.49 -13.02
CA ILE A 136 -13.12 15.51 -13.77
C ILE A 136 -12.28 14.86 -14.87
N ARG A 137 -11.47 13.85 -14.55
CA ARG A 137 -10.66 13.10 -15.54
C ARG A 137 -11.50 12.51 -16.66
N LYS A 138 -12.66 11.93 -16.31
CA LYS A 138 -13.59 11.38 -17.29
C LYS A 138 -14.16 12.46 -18.22
N ASN A 139 -14.57 13.60 -17.66
CA ASN A 139 -15.10 14.71 -18.44
C ASN A 139 -14.03 15.32 -19.36
N GLU A 140 -12.80 15.46 -18.87
CA GLU A 140 -11.67 15.98 -19.63
C GLU A 140 -11.44 15.13 -20.89
N ILE A 141 -11.26 13.82 -20.73
CA ILE A 141 -10.99 12.90 -21.84
C ILE A 141 -12.17 12.84 -22.82
N VAL A 142 -13.40 12.72 -22.32
CA VAL A 142 -14.59 12.58 -23.19
C VAL A 142 -14.94 13.86 -23.93
N SER A 143 -14.48 15.03 -23.45
CA SER A 143 -14.67 16.30 -24.13
C SER A 143 -13.81 16.45 -25.40
N LEU A 144 -12.74 15.67 -25.51
CA LEU A 144 -11.84 15.73 -26.65
C LEU A 144 -12.49 15.14 -27.89
N LYS A 145 -12.25 15.79 -29.02
CA LYS A 145 -12.64 15.25 -30.32
C LYS A 145 -11.61 14.21 -30.74
N TRP A 146 -12.04 13.25 -31.55
CA TRP A 146 -11.18 12.22 -32.10
C TRP A 146 -11.44 12.05 -33.59
N ASP A 147 -10.47 11.47 -34.27
CA ASP A 147 -10.56 11.09 -35.68
C ASP A 147 -9.76 9.80 -35.92
N ILE A 148 -10.00 9.17 -37.06
CA ILE A 148 -9.19 8.06 -37.54
C ILE A 148 -8.34 8.61 -38.67
N SER A 149 -7.05 8.75 -38.42
CA SER A 149 -6.08 9.35 -39.34
C SER A 149 -5.14 8.31 -39.93
N VAL A 150 -4.43 8.72 -40.98
CA VAL A 150 -3.31 7.94 -41.50
C VAL A 150 -2.15 8.11 -40.51
N SER A 151 -1.54 6.99 -40.11
CA SER A 151 -0.40 6.99 -39.20
C SER A 151 0.82 7.66 -39.82
N GLN A 152 1.62 8.31 -38.96
CA GLN A 152 2.87 8.96 -39.40
C GLN A 152 3.84 7.94 -40.01
N ASP A 153 3.94 6.75 -39.43
CA ASP A 153 4.79 5.67 -39.95
C ASP A 153 4.41 5.24 -41.37
N ALA A 154 3.11 5.22 -41.69
CA ALA A 154 2.65 4.91 -43.03
C ALA A 154 3.01 6.01 -44.04
N VAL A 155 2.97 7.27 -43.61
CA VAL A 155 3.41 8.41 -44.44
C VAL A 155 4.92 8.35 -44.68
N GLU A 156 5.71 8.09 -43.64
CA GLU A 156 7.17 7.98 -43.75
C GLU A 156 7.60 6.76 -44.58
N ALA A 157 6.90 5.63 -44.47
CA ALA A 157 7.12 4.46 -45.31
C ALA A 157 6.79 4.77 -46.78
N ALA A 158 5.65 5.41 -47.05
CA ALA A 158 5.28 5.81 -48.41
C ALA A 158 6.24 6.88 -48.99
N GLN A 159 6.80 7.74 -48.15
CA GLN A 159 7.82 8.71 -48.54
C GLN A 159 9.17 8.05 -48.88
N ARG A 160 9.55 6.99 -48.15
CA ARG A 160 10.73 6.17 -48.49
C ARG A 160 10.56 5.48 -49.85
N ASP A 161 9.36 5.00 -50.15
CA ASP A 161 9.05 4.33 -51.42
C ASP A 161 8.90 5.30 -52.59
N ALA A 162 8.53 6.56 -52.33
CA ALA A 162 8.35 7.62 -53.32
C ALA A 162 9.06 8.92 -52.92
N PRO A 163 10.42 8.97 -52.95
CA PRO A 163 11.20 10.11 -52.47
C PRO A 163 11.03 11.41 -53.27
N GLY A 164 10.34 11.34 -54.42
CA GLY A 164 10.07 12.51 -55.29
C GLY A 164 8.68 13.14 -55.12
N LYS A 165 7.81 12.58 -54.26
CA LYS A 165 6.49 13.18 -53.94
C LYS A 165 6.60 14.00 -52.66
N SER A 166 5.86 15.12 -52.60
CA SER A 166 5.75 15.88 -51.36
C SER A 166 5.00 15.06 -50.30
N ARG A 167 5.29 15.31 -49.02
CA ARG A 167 4.59 14.65 -47.90
C ARG A 167 3.07 14.87 -47.97
N ALA A 168 2.65 16.09 -48.32
CA ALA A 168 1.24 16.44 -48.46
C ALA A 168 0.54 15.66 -49.58
N ASP A 169 1.19 15.45 -50.73
CA ASP A 169 0.62 14.65 -51.83
C ASP A 169 0.48 13.18 -51.43
N ILE A 170 1.46 12.64 -50.69
CA ILE A 170 1.42 11.26 -50.17
C ILE A 170 0.28 11.07 -49.17
N GLU A 171 0.13 12.00 -48.22
CA GLU A 171 -0.97 12.00 -47.26
C GLU A 171 -2.33 12.09 -47.96
N GLN A 172 -2.45 12.96 -48.98
CA GLN A 172 -3.70 13.09 -49.75
C GLN A 172 -4.03 11.82 -50.53
N ASP A 173 -3.04 11.20 -51.18
CA ASP A 173 -3.20 9.92 -51.90
C ASP A 173 -3.63 8.79 -50.94
N LEU A 174 -3.00 8.70 -49.76
CA LEU A 174 -3.33 7.71 -48.73
C LEU A 174 -4.73 7.94 -48.15
N GLN A 175 -5.08 9.18 -47.85
CA GLN A 175 -6.41 9.55 -47.37
C GLN A 175 -7.49 9.21 -48.41
N ALA A 176 -7.26 9.47 -49.69
CA ALA A 176 -8.20 9.14 -50.76
C ALA A 176 -8.39 7.62 -50.90
N ARG A 177 -7.29 6.85 -50.81
CA ARG A 177 -7.32 5.37 -50.86
C ARG A 177 -8.06 4.77 -49.67
N LEU A 178 -7.83 5.28 -48.47
CA LEU A 178 -8.33 4.73 -47.20
C LEU A 178 -9.65 5.36 -46.73
N ALA A 179 -10.17 6.36 -47.44
CA ALA A 179 -11.45 7.03 -47.16
C ALA A 179 -12.63 6.07 -46.87
N PRO A 180 -12.89 5.00 -47.65
CA PRO A 180 -14.02 4.11 -47.37
C PRO A 180 -13.85 3.34 -46.05
N GLU A 181 -12.62 2.88 -45.76
CA GLU A 181 -12.30 2.17 -44.53
C GLU A 181 -12.41 3.08 -43.31
N ARG A 182 -11.84 4.29 -43.41
CA ARG A 182 -11.98 5.34 -42.39
C ARG A 182 -13.45 5.60 -42.07
N ALA A 183 -14.30 5.80 -43.09
CA ALA A 183 -15.72 6.03 -42.89
C ALA A 183 -16.44 4.86 -42.19
N ARG A 184 -16.09 3.61 -42.54
CA ARG A 184 -16.62 2.39 -41.91
C ARG A 184 -16.27 2.34 -40.43
N ILE A 185 -15.00 2.54 -40.09
CA ILE A 185 -14.49 2.42 -38.73
C ILE A 185 -14.98 3.59 -37.86
N THR A 186 -14.98 4.81 -38.39
CA THR A 186 -15.56 5.98 -37.69
C THR A 186 -17.05 5.78 -37.41
N ALA A 187 -17.80 5.17 -38.35
CA ALA A 187 -19.22 4.89 -38.13
C ALA A 187 -19.44 3.86 -37.01
N PHE A 188 -18.55 2.88 -36.85
CA PHE A 188 -18.59 1.94 -35.74
C PHE A 188 -18.31 2.65 -34.41
N TRP A 189 -17.20 3.39 -34.30
CA TRP A 189 -16.81 4.05 -33.05
C TRP A 189 -17.75 5.14 -32.58
N LYS A 190 -18.59 5.70 -33.45
CA LYS A 190 -19.71 6.57 -33.01
C LYS A 190 -20.67 5.85 -32.05
N LYS A 191 -20.82 4.53 -32.18
CA LYS A 191 -21.69 3.69 -31.34
C LYS A 191 -21.07 2.30 -31.14
N PRO A 192 -20.02 2.18 -30.31
CA PRO A 192 -19.24 0.95 -30.16
C PRO A 192 -20.01 -0.15 -29.40
N ASP A 193 -20.88 0.23 -28.45
CA ASP A 193 -21.77 -0.70 -27.76
C ASP A 193 -23.21 -0.56 -28.25
N LYS A 194 -23.51 -1.27 -29.34
CA LYS A 194 -24.87 -1.33 -29.90
C LYS A 194 -25.84 -2.13 -29.04
N GLY A 195 -25.34 -3.05 -28.20
CA GLY A 195 -26.15 -3.92 -27.35
C GLY A 195 -26.86 -3.13 -26.25
N ASN A 196 -26.09 -2.29 -25.54
CA ASN A 196 -26.64 -1.38 -24.51
C ASN A 196 -27.08 -0.03 -25.07
N GLY A 197 -26.66 0.29 -26.31
CA GLY A 197 -27.05 1.51 -27.00
C GLY A 197 -26.18 2.72 -26.69
N TYR A 198 -25.00 2.53 -26.10
CA TYR A 198 -24.07 3.59 -25.73
C TYR A 198 -23.30 4.13 -26.94
N ASP A 199 -23.21 5.46 -27.02
CA ASP A 199 -22.33 6.14 -27.95
C ASP A 199 -20.87 6.11 -27.46
N PHE A 200 -19.95 6.67 -28.25
CA PHE A 200 -18.53 6.72 -27.88
C PHE A 200 -18.30 7.34 -26.50
N GLY A 201 -18.98 8.45 -26.19
CA GLY A 201 -18.80 9.18 -24.94
C GLY A 201 -19.25 8.36 -23.73
N ALA A 202 -20.45 7.76 -23.80
CA ALA A 202 -20.95 6.89 -22.74
C ALA A 202 -20.11 5.61 -22.57
N TRP A 203 -19.65 5.02 -23.67
CA TRP A 203 -18.75 3.86 -23.63
C TRP A 203 -17.41 4.21 -22.98
N MET A 204 -16.81 5.34 -23.36
CA MET A 204 -15.56 5.82 -22.80
C MET A 204 -15.70 6.16 -21.31
N MET A 205 -16.82 6.77 -20.90
CA MET A 205 -17.13 6.98 -19.48
C MET A 205 -17.14 5.67 -18.68
N GLN A 206 -17.62 4.58 -19.25
CA GLN A 206 -17.63 3.26 -18.62
C GLN A 206 -16.22 2.66 -18.56
N ALA A 207 -15.49 2.70 -19.67
CA ALA A 207 -14.12 2.18 -19.76
C ALA A 207 -13.16 2.89 -18.78
N LEU A 208 -13.24 4.22 -18.71
CA LEU A 208 -12.45 5.04 -17.78
C LEU A 208 -12.78 4.75 -16.31
N GLU A 209 -14.04 4.43 -15.99
CA GLU A 209 -14.40 4.03 -14.62
C GLU A 209 -13.70 2.73 -14.23
N GLU A 210 -13.71 1.72 -15.10
CA GLU A 210 -13.03 0.44 -14.84
C GLU A 210 -11.52 0.61 -14.73
N HIS A 211 -10.93 1.48 -15.55
CA HIS A 211 -9.50 1.80 -15.49
C HIS A 211 -9.14 2.55 -14.19
N LEU A 212 -9.77 3.69 -13.89
CA LEU A 212 -9.39 4.53 -12.74
C LEU A 212 -9.70 3.86 -11.40
N VAL A 213 -10.77 3.05 -11.32
CA VAL A 213 -11.20 2.41 -10.06
C VAL A 213 -10.53 1.06 -9.84
N LEU A 214 -10.45 0.20 -10.85
CA LEU A 214 -10.00 -1.19 -10.70
C LEU A 214 -8.68 -1.50 -11.41
N ASP A 215 -8.32 -0.71 -12.42
CA ASP A 215 -7.26 -0.99 -13.39
C ASP A 215 -7.36 -2.41 -13.99
N ALA A 216 -8.59 -2.73 -14.41
CA ALA A 216 -9.02 -4.04 -14.88
C ALA A 216 -10.09 -3.89 -15.96
N LEU A 217 -9.75 -3.19 -17.05
CA LEU A 217 -10.69 -2.94 -18.14
C LEU A 217 -10.95 -4.23 -18.93
N ALA A 218 -12.14 -4.79 -18.78
CA ALA A 218 -12.59 -5.98 -19.51
C ALA A 218 -13.58 -5.60 -20.62
N ILE A 219 -13.27 -5.91 -21.87
CA ILE A 219 -14.11 -5.64 -23.03
C ILE A 219 -14.41 -6.96 -23.73
N TYR A 220 -15.70 -7.26 -23.90
CA TYR A 220 -16.18 -8.43 -24.61
C TYR A 220 -16.59 -8.07 -26.04
N PRO A 221 -15.85 -8.51 -27.07
CA PRO A 221 -16.24 -8.38 -28.47
C PRO A 221 -17.37 -9.36 -28.80
N ARG A 222 -18.57 -8.82 -29.03
CA ARG A 222 -19.72 -9.63 -29.46
C ARG A 222 -19.77 -9.65 -30.98
N TYR A 223 -19.74 -10.85 -31.55
CA TYR A 223 -19.84 -11.05 -33.00
C TYR A 223 -21.26 -11.40 -33.43
N THR A 224 -21.59 -11.05 -34.68
CA THR A 224 -22.79 -11.54 -35.36
C THR A 224 -22.62 -13.00 -35.79
N LEU A 225 -23.72 -13.67 -36.15
CA LEU A 225 -23.69 -15.01 -36.75
C LEU A 225 -22.82 -15.08 -38.02
N GLY A 226 -22.57 -13.95 -38.68
CA GLY A 226 -21.72 -13.84 -39.88
C GLY A 226 -20.24 -13.64 -39.59
N GLY A 227 -19.83 -13.52 -38.31
CA GLY A 227 -18.45 -13.27 -37.90
C GLY A 227 -18.06 -11.79 -37.81
N ASP A 228 -18.91 -10.85 -38.27
CA ASP A 228 -18.63 -9.42 -38.13
C ASP A 228 -18.84 -8.94 -36.69
N LEU A 229 -18.00 -8.01 -36.22
CA LEU A 229 -18.13 -7.38 -34.90
C LEU A 229 -19.42 -6.58 -34.78
N TYR A 230 -20.26 -6.93 -33.80
CA TYR A 230 -21.53 -6.27 -33.52
C TYR A 230 -21.40 -5.16 -32.48
N SER A 231 -20.86 -5.48 -31.30
CA SER A 231 -20.70 -4.57 -30.16
C SER A 231 -19.43 -4.86 -29.36
N LEU A 232 -18.88 -3.83 -28.72
CA LEU A 232 -17.83 -3.93 -27.71
C LEU A 232 -18.44 -3.66 -26.33
N GLU A 233 -18.76 -4.71 -25.59
CA GLU A 233 -19.42 -4.60 -24.28
C GLU A 233 -18.38 -4.53 -23.17
N VAL A 234 -18.38 -3.44 -22.39
CA VAL A 234 -17.52 -3.33 -21.21
C VAL A 234 -18.14 -4.15 -20.07
N LEU A 235 -17.37 -5.12 -19.56
CA LEU A 235 -17.73 -5.96 -18.43
C LEU A 235 -17.19 -5.38 -17.12
N ASP A 236 -17.80 -5.77 -15.99
CA ASP A 236 -17.25 -5.47 -14.66
C ASP A 236 -15.96 -6.27 -14.45
N GLY A 237 -14.82 -5.56 -14.43
CA GLY A 237 -13.49 -6.14 -14.29
C GLY A 237 -13.32 -6.93 -13.00
N SER A 238 -14.08 -6.61 -11.94
CA SER A 238 -14.02 -7.33 -10.66
C SER A 238 -14.52 -8.77 -10.75
N THR A 239 -15.29 -9.10 -11.81
CA THR A 239 -15.79 -10.45 -12.07
C THR A 239 -14.83 -11.30 -12.87
N ILE A 240 -13.79 -10.71 -13.47
CA ILE A 240 -12.85 -11.40 -14.35
C ILE A 240 -11.58 -11.77 -13.58
N LYS A 241 -11.26 -13.06 -13.57
CA LYS A 241 -10.03 -13.62 -13.02
C LYS A 241 -9.09 -13.98 -14.17
N PRO A 242 -7.91 -13.35 -14.30
CA PRO A 242 -6.87 -13.81 -15.18
C PRO A 242 -6.36 -15.18 -14.74
N LEU A 243 -6.30 -16.14 -15.66
CA LEU A 243 -5.68 -17.44 -15.47
C LEU A 243 -4.20 -17.36 -15.87
N LEU A 244 -3.39 -18.25 -15.28
CA LEU A 244 -1.94 -18.25 -15.47
C LEU A 244 -1.48 -19.57 -16.10
N ASP A 245 -0.46 -19.48 -16.96
CA ASP A 245 0.27 -20.64 -17.45
C ASP A 245 1.33 -21.11 -16.42
N ASN A 246 2.11 -22.13 -16.78
CA ASN A 246 3.18 -22.66 -15.93
C ASN A 246 4.30 -21.63 -15.65
N ARG A 247 4.48 -20.62 -16.50
CA ARG A 247 5.46 -19.54 -16.33
C ARG A 247 4.91 -18.37 -15.51
N GLY A 248 3.62 -18.36 -15.19
CA GLY A 248 2.93 -17.24 -14.55
C GLY A 248 2.51 -16.16 -15.55
N GLY A 249 2.59 -16.45 -16.85
CA GLY A 249 2.13 -15.59 -17.92
C GLY A 249 0.67 -15.87 -18.29
N ARG A 250 0.18 -15.11 -19.28
CA ARG A 250 -1.15 -15.33 -19.88
C ARG A 250 -1.10 -16.61 -20.73
N PRO A 251 -1.99 -17.59 -20.50
CA PRO A 251 -2.11 -18.76 -21.37
C PRO A 251 -2.34 -18.37 -22.84
N LEU A 252 -1.64 -19.04 -23.75
CA LEU A 252 -1.86 -18.87 -25.19
C LEU A 252 -3.09 -19.67 -25.65
N PRO A 253 -3.86 -19.17 -26.63
CA PRO A 253 -4.95 -19.93 -27.24
C PRO A 253 -4.44 -21.26 -27.82
N PRO A 254 -5.23 -22.35 -27.73
CA PRO A 254 -6.65 -22.43 -27.38
C PRO A 254 -6.98 -22.43 -25.87
N TYR A 255 -5.99 -22.33 -24.98
CA TYR A 255 -6.26 -22.40 -23.55
C TYR A 255 -6.97 -21.14 -23.03
N PRO A 256 -7.91 -21.27 -22.07
CA PRO A 256 -8.59 -20.12 -21.52
C PRO A 256 -7.61 -19.25 -20.73
N ALA A 257 -7.67 -17.94 -20.98
CA ALA A 257 -6.84 -16.95 -20.31
C ALA A 257 -7.60 -16.20 -19.21
N TYR A 258 -8.93 -16.17 -19.29
CA TYR A 258 -9.77 -15.43 -18.36
C TYR A 258 -10.95 -16.27 -17.92
N GLN A 259 -11.35 -16.12 -16.67
CA GLN A 259 -12.49 -16.81 -16.09
C GLN A 259 -13.42 -15.79 -15.43
N GLN A 260 -14.69 -15.80 -15.79
CA GLN A 260 -15.68 -14.94 -15.15
C GLN A 260 -16.30 -15.64 -13.94
N ILE A 261 -16.09 -15.07 -12.76
CA ILE A 261 -16.59 -15.55 -11.48
C ILE A 261 -17.84 -14.76 -11.12
N LEU A 262 -18.98 -15.45 -11.08
CA LEU A 262 -20.26 -14.88 -10.64
C LEU A 262 -20.79 -15.72 -9.48
N TYR A 263 -21.16 -15.06 -8.39
CA TYR A 263 -21.62 -15.71 -7.16
C TYR A 263 -20.63 -16.77 -6.62
N GLY A 264 -19.32 -16.51 -6.75
CA GLY A 264 -18.26 -17.41 -6.28
C GLY A 264 -18.04 -18.64 -7.18
N PHE A 265 -18.72 -18.73 -8.32
CA PHE A 265 -18.63 -19.86 -9.24
C PHE A 265 -18.15 -19.40 -10.63
N PRO A 266 -17.21 -20.12 -11.28
CA PRO A 266 -16.79 -19.80 -12.63
C PRO A 266 -17.89 -20.13 -13.63
N ARG A 267 -18.43 -19.11 -14.31
CA ARG A 267 -19.58 -19.24 -15.23
C ARG A 267 -19.18 -19.28 -16.70
N GLY A 268 -18.04 -18.71 -17.04
CA GLY A 268 -17.52 -18.67 -18.39
C GLY A 268 -16.00 -18.59 -18.38
N GLU A 269 -15.40 -19.19 -19.40
CA GLU A 269 -13.97 -19.16 -19.67
C GLU A 269 -13.76 -18.57 -21.05
N TYR A 270 -12.79 -17.68 -21.18
CA TYR A 270 -12.54 -16.90 -22.38
C TYR A 270 -11.06 -17.00 -22.74
N THR A 271 -10.79 -17.15 -24.04
CA THR A 271 -9.44 -17.09 -24.57
C THR A 271 -8.97 -15.65 -24.64
N ALA A 272 -7.66 -15.45 -24.51
CA ALA A 272 -7.08 -14.14 -24.77
C ALA A 272 -7.28 -13.76 -26.23
N ASP A 273 -7.53 -12.48 -26.49
CA ASP A 273 -7.39 -11.95 -27.83
C ASP A 273 -5.94 -12.18 -28.31
N THR A 274 -5.79 -12.77 -29.50
CA THR A 274 -4.49 -13.13 -30.07
C THR A 274 -3.93 -11.97 -30.84
N ASP A 275 -2.64 -11.70 -30.65
CA ASP A 275 -1.89 -10.91 -31.62
C ASP A 275 -1.92 -11.69 -32.95
N THR A 276 -2.43 -11.07 -34.01
CA THR A 276 -2.29 -11.59 -35.37
C THR A 276 -0.82 -11.52 -35.77
N ASP A 277 -0.23 -12.62 -36.25
CA ASP A 277 1.09 -12.58 -36.90
C ASP A 277 1.09 -11.56 -38.05
N ASP A 278 2.27 -11.09 -38.49
CA ASP A 278 2.45 -10.10 -39.58
C ASP A 278 1.70 -10.47 -40.90
N ASP A 279 1.37 -11.75 -41.09
CA ASP A 279 0.60 -12.29 -42.23
C ASP A 279 -0.92 -12.37 -41.97
N GLY A 280 -1.44 -11.82 -40.87
CA GLY A 280 -2.86 -11.83 -40.50
C GLY A 280 -3.41 -13.21 -40.16
N THR A 281 -2.54 -14.20 -39.92
CA THR A 281 -2.95 -15.57 -39.61
C THR A 281 -3.09 -15.71 -38.09
N GLN A 282 -4.32 -15.80 -37.58
CA GLN A 282 -4.58 -16.14 -36.17
C GLN A 282 -3.89 -17.47 -35.83
N LEU A 283 -3.22 -17.54 -34.67
CA LEU A 283 -2.73 -18.81 -34.12
C LEU A 283 -3.89 -19.81 -34.06
N THR A 284 -3.73 -20.90 -34.80
CA THR A 284 -4.81 -21.85 -35.08
C THR A 284 -5.19 -22.61 -33.80
N GLY A 285 -6.36 -22.32 -33.23
CA GLY A 285 -6.87 -23.11 -32.09
C GLY A 285 -8.09 -22.56 -31.33
N GLY A 286 -8.30 -21.24 -31.27
CA GLY A 286 -9.45 -20.65 -30.55
C GLY A 286 -10.71 -20.51 -31.42
N TYR A 287 -11.89 -20.41 -30.78
CA TYR A 287 -13.11 -19.92 -31.45
C TYR A 287 -13.14 -18.39 -31.38
N ASP A 288 -13.40 -17.69 -32.49
CA ASP A 288 -13.49 -16.22 -32.52
C ASP A 288 -14.49 -15.65 -31.49
N ALA A 289 -15.53 -16.40 -31.14
CA ALA A 289 -16.61 -15.98 -30.24
C ALA A 289 -16.25 -15.97 -28.74
N ASP A 290 -15.14 -16.61 -28.36
CA ASP A 290 -14.72 -16.79 -26.95
C ASP A 290 -13.59 -15.84 -26.53
N GLN A 291 -13.30 -14.82 -27.35
CA GLN A 291 -12.26 -13.81 -27.08
C GLN A 291 -12.72 -12.80 -26.01
N LEU A 292 -11.81 -12.44 -25.11
CA LEU A 292 -11.99 -11.35 -24.14
C LEU A 292 -10.74 -10.47 -24.13
N ILE A 293 -10.94 -9.15 -24.21
CA ILE A 293 -9.89 -8.15 -24.05
C ILE A 293 -9.83 -7.78 -22.57
N TYR A 294 -8.68 -7.96 -21.93
CA TYR A 294 -8.46 -7.57 -20.55
C TYR A 294 -7.19 -6.73 -20.44
N LEU A 295 -7.37 -5.45 -20.13
CA LEU A 295 -6.34 -4.42 -20.19
C LEU A 295 -6.02 -3.89 -18.79
N ARG A 296 -4.74 -3.58 -18.60
CA ARG A 296 -4.17 -3.04 -17.36
C ARG A 296 -3.21 -1.93 -17.75
N ARG A 297 -3.28 -0.79 -17.07
CA ARG A 297 -2.33 0.30 -17.27
C ARG A 297 -1.05 0.03 -16.48
N GLU A 298 -1.18 -0.18 -15.17
CA GLU A 298 -0.04 -0.35 -14.28
C GLU A 298 0.28 -1.82 -14.10
N VAL A 299 1.08 -2.38 -15.01
CA VAL A 299 1.42 -3.80 -15.03
C VAL A 299 2.63 -4.07 -14.12
N ARG A 300 2.41 -4.90 -13.10
CA ARG A 300 3.47 -5.35 -12.17
C ARG A 300 3.83 -6.81 -12.44
N THR A 301 5.11 -7.16 -12.35
CA THR A 301 5.59 -8.52 -12.67
C THR A 301 5.05 -9.59 -11.72
N PHE A 302 4.81 -9.25 -10.45
CA PHE A 302 4.38 -10.20 -9.41
C PHE A 302 2.85 -10.32 -9.26
N SER A 303 2.07 -9.59 -10.08
CA SER A 303 0.61 -9.57 -9.99
C SER A 303 -0.01 -9.58 -11.38
N PRO A 304 -0.99 -10.47 -11.64
CA PRO A 304 -1.73 -10.46 -12.90
C PRO A 304 -2.80 -9.37 -12.95
N TYR A 305 -3.00 -8.64 -11.86
CA TYR A 305 -3.89 -7.47 -11.80
C TYR A 305 -3.12 -6.15 -11.85
N GLY A 306 -3.79 -5.11 -12.39
CA GLY A 306 -3.31 -3.74 -12.40
C GLY A 306 -3.41 -3.04 -11.04
N LEU A 307 -2.84 -1.83 -10.97
CA LEU A 307 -2.81 -0.99 -9.77
C LEU A 307 -3.50 0.35 -10.08
N SER A 308 -4.76 0.48 -9.64
CA SER A 308 -5.58 1.65 -9.96
C SER A 308 -5.19 2.89 -9.15
N ALA A 309 -5.53 4.08 -9.67
CA ALA A 309 -5.38 5.35 -8.95
C ALA A 309 -6.11 5.35 -7.59
N VAL A 310 -7.28 4.70 -7.54
CA VAL A 310 -8.01 4.50 -6.28
C VAL A 310 -7.24 3.61 -5.31
N GLU A 311 -6.59 2.53 -5.77
CA GLU A 311 -5.79 1.67 -4.90
C GLU A 311 -4.55 2.39 -4.35
N GLN A 312 -3.89 3.21 -5.19
CA GLN A 312 -2.71 3.98 -4.81
C GLN A 312 -3.04 5.05 -3.73
N SER A 313 -4.21 5.67 -3.85
CA SER A 313 -4.64 6.74 -2.92
C SER A 313 -5.19 6.26 -1.57
N LEU A 314 -5.38 4.95 -1.35
CA LEU A 314 -6.06 4.43 -0.14
C LEU A 314 -5.41 4.91 1.17
N THR A 315 -4.09 4.96 1.24
CA THR A 315 -3.36 5.39 2.45
C THR A 315 -3.58 6.87 2.76
N ASP A 316 -3.51 7.73 1.74
CA ASP A 316 -3.68 9.18 1.90
C ASP A 316 -5.15 9.55 2.15
N VAL A 317 -6.06 8.80 1.54
CA VAL A 317 -7.51 8.93 1.75
C VAL A 317 -7.90 8.55 3.17
N ASP A 318 -7.28 7.53 3.76
CA ASP A 318 -7.50 7.19 5.19
C ASP A 318 -7.15 8.37 6.10
N LEU A 319 -6.04 9.06 5.83
CA LEU A 319 -5.65 10.26 6.57
C LEU A 319 -6.67 11.41 6.39
N TRP A 320 -7.13 11.65 5.15
CA TRP A 320 -8.19 12.63 4.87
C TRP A 320 -9.50 12.30 5.60
N MET A 321 -9.91 11.04 5.61
CA MET A 321 -11.13 10.60 6.30
C MET A 321 -11.04 10.83 7.81
N LYS A 322 -9.89 10.55 8.42
CA LYS A 322 -9.64 10.82 9.84
C LYS A 322 -9.71 12.32 10.15
N ARG A 323 -9.17 13.17 9.27
CA ARG A 323 -9.26 14.63 9.39
C ARG A 323 -10.71 15.13 9.30
N MET A 324 -11.52 14.61 8.36
CA MET A 324 -12.95 14.95 8.29
C MET A 324 -13.71 14.49 9.53
N ALA A 325 -13.40 13.29 10.05
CA ALA A 325 -14.00 12.77 11.27
C ALA A 325 -13.66 13.65 12.49
N TRP A 326 -12.41 14.13 12.60
CA TRP A 326 -12.00 15.08 13.61
C TRP A 326 -12.77 16.40 13.53
N MET A 327 -12.88 16.99 12.32
CA MET A 327 -13.66 18.23 12.15
C MET A 327 -15.14 18.03 12.51
N ARG A 328 -15.72 16.90 12.12
CA ARG A 328 -17.11 16.57 12.47
C ARG A 328 -17.30 16.44 13.97
N ALA A 329 -16.38 15.76 14.66
CA ALA A 329 -16.41 15.64 16.11
C ALA A 329 -16.29 17.01 16.79
N GLU A 330 -15.44 17.90 16.28
CA GLU A 330 -15.33 19.28 16.79
C GLU A 330 -16.64 20.05 16.68
N TYR A 331 -17.35 19.97 15.53
CA TYR A 331 -18.65 20.64 15.37
C TYR A 331 -19.78 19.98 16.17
N THR A 332 -19.67 18.69 16.49
CA THR A 332 -20.71 17.96 17.22
C THR A 332 -20.54 18.12 18.73
N ASP A 333 -19.33 17.87 19.23
CA ASP A 333 -19.05 17.67 20.65
C ASP A 333 -18.08 18.72 21.22
N GLY A 334 -17.37 19.50 20.38
CA GLY A 334 -16.34 20.46 20.82
C GLY A 334 -15.28 19.74 21.65
N VAL A 335 -14.33 19.06 20.99
CA VAL A 335 -13.49 18.05 21.66
C VAL A 335 -12.39 18.69 22.53
N MET A 336 -12.27 20.03 22.48
CA MET A 336 -11.43 20.83 23.37
C MET A 336 -12.28 21.84 24.15
N PRO A 337 -12.09 21.99 25.47
CA PRO A 337 -12.69 23.10 26.22
C PRO A 337 -12.39 24.44 25.51
N ALA A 338 -13.42 25.24 25.25
CA ALA A 338 -13.30 26.50 24.50
C ALA A 338 -12.34 27.50 25.17
N GLY A 339 -12.14 27.36 26.47
CA GLY A 339 -11.18 28.08 27.28
C GLY A 339 -11.20 27.51 28.69
N TRP A 340 -10.32 28.03 29.54
CA TRP A 340 -10.31 27.68 30.96
C TRP A 340 -10.79 28.89 31.76
N MET A 341 -11.50 28.67 32.85
CA MET A 341 -11.77 29.72 33.83
C MET A 341 -10.83 29.52 35.01
N LYS A 342 -10.04 30.55 35.32
CA LYS A 342 -9.21 30.58 36.50
C LYS A 342 -10.01 31.20 37.64
N ASN A 343 -10.25 30.45 38.71
CA ASN A 343 -10.79 30.99 39.95
C ASN A 343 -9.63 31.22 40.93
N ASP A 344 -9.40 32.46 41.35
CA ASP A 344 -8.36 32.83 42.32
C ASP A 344 -8.78 32.64 43.79
N GLY A 345 -10.02 32.18 44.02
CA GLY A 345 -10.58 31.92 45.34
C GLY A 345 -11.15 33.14 46.05
N SER A 346 -11.09 34.34 45.44
CA SER A 346 -11.62 35.58 46.05
C SER A 346 -13.16 35.65 46.06
N SER A 347 -13.84 34.77 45.34
CA SER A 347 -15.30 34.59 45.35
C SER A 347 -15.84 34.01 46.67
N GLY A 348 -15.00 33.36 47.49
CA GLY A 348 -15.41 32.70 48.73
C GLY A 348 -16.37 31.50 48.54
N TRP A 349 -16.49 30.99 47.32
CA TRP A 349 -17.38 29.88 46.98
C TRP A 349 -16.84 28.54 47.50
N THR A 350 -17.75 27.71 47.99
CA THR A 350 -17.41 26.31 48.32
C THR A 350 -17.15 25.50 47.04
N PRO A 351 -16.41 24.39 47.11
CA PRO A 351 -16.19 23.50 45.95
C PRO A 351 -17.49 23.03 45.30
N GLN A 352 -18.52 22.75 46.10
CA GLN A 352 -19.84 22.36 45.62
C GLN A 352 -20.52 23.49 44.83
N GLN A 353 -20.45 24.74 45.31
CA GLN A 353 -21.01 25.90 44.61
C GLN A 353 -20.28 26.21 43.30
N THR A 354 -18.98 25.95 43.25
CA THR A 354 -18.18 26.12 42.02
C THR A 354 -18.58 25.08 40.97
N LEU A 355 -18.79 23.82 41.37
CA LEU A 355 -19.31 22.77 40.50
C LEU A 355 -20.74 23.04 40.04
N GLU A 356 -21.60 23.55 40.92
CA GLU A 356 -22.96 23.97 40.55
C GLU A 356 -22.96 25.11 39.54
N TYR A 357 -22.08 26.10 39.71
CA TYR A 357 -21.90 27.19 38.75
C TYR A 357 -21.35 26.70 37.41
N GLU A 358 -20.37 25.79 37.40
CA GLU A 358 -19.84 25.17 36.18
C GLU A 358 -20.93 24.42 35.40
N ARG A 359 -21.70 23.58 36.10
CA ARG A 359 -22.83 22.85 35.49
C ARG A 359 -23.87 23.80 34.92
N PHE A 360 -24.26 24.81 35.70
CA PHE A 360 -25.20 25.83 35.25
C PHE A 360 -24.70 26.58 34.01
N PHE A 361 -23.42 26.95 33.98
CA PHE A 361 -22.81 27.64 32.84
C PHE A 361 -22.84 26.72 31.61
N ASN A 362 -22.34 25.48 31.73
CA ASN A 362 -22.32 24.51 30.63
C ASN A 362 -23.73 24.17 30.12
N ASP A 363 -24.73 24.02 31.00
CA ASP A 363 -26.11 23.72 30.63
C ASP A 363 -26.78 24.87 29.87
N ILE A 364 -26.50 26.13 30.21
CA ILE A 364 -27.01 27.29 29.46
C ILE A 364 -26.42 27.34 28.06
N TYR A 365 -25.13 27.04 27.91
CA TYR A 365 -24.46 27.10 26.62
C TYR A 365 -24.61 25.81 25.80
N ALA A 366 -25.04 24.71 26.41
CA ALA A 366 -25.34 23.47 25.71
C ALA A 366 -26.51 23.68 24.74
N GLY A 367 -26.23 23.55 23.43
CA GLY A 367 -27.25 23.62 22.39
C GLY A 367 -27.84 25.02 22.09
N GLN A 368 -27.46 26.08 22.81
CA GLN A 368 -28.00 27.44 22.59
C GLN A 368 -26.97 28.39 21.99
N THR A 369 -26.97 28.49 20.65
CA THR A 369 -26.00 29.29 19.88
C THR A 369 -26.10 30.80 20.15
N ASP A 370 -27.31 31.32 20.37
CA ASP A 370 -27.54 32.75 20.61
C ASP A 370 -26.98 33.22 21.97
N GLU A 371 -27.03 32.35 22.98
CA GLU A 371 -26.51 32.67 24.31
C GLU A 371 -24.98 32.71 24.33
N ARG A 372 -24.31 31.86 23.52
CA ARG A 372 -22.84 31.83 23.38
C ARG A 372 -22.25 33.14 22.86
N GLN A 373 -23.04 33.98 22.18
CA GLN A 373 -22.59 35.26 21.63
C GLN A 373 -22.77 36.45 22.60
N ARG A 374 -23.39 36.23 23.77
CA ARG A 374 -23.67 37.29 24.74
C ARG A 374 -22.60 37.36 25.82
N PHE A 375 -22.12 38.56 26.11
CA PHE A 375 -21.22 38.78 27.25
C PHE A 375 -21.93 38.49 28.57
N ARG A 376 -21.31 37.67 29.41
CA ARG A 376 -21.73 37.44 30.79
C ARG A 376 -20.73 38.05 31.76
N MET A 377 -21.26 38.58 32.85
CA MET A 377 -20.42 39.04 33.94
C MET A 377 -19.98 37.84 34.77
N LEU A 378 -18.68 37.77 35.02
CA LEU A 378 -18.09 36.75 35.88
C LEU A 378 -18.13 37.21 37.34
N PRO A 379 -18.25 36.27 38.28
CA PRO A 379 -18.10 36.54 39.71
C PRO A 379 -16.69 37.08 40.03
N PRO A 380 -16.54 37.86 41.12
CA PRO A 380 -15.22 38.32 41.57
C PRO A 380 -14.25 37.15 41.75
N GLY A 381 -13.07 37.23 41.14
CA GLY A 381 -12.04 36.21 41.22
C GLY A 381 -12.07 35.12 40.16
N VAL A 382 -13.09 35.07 39.32
CA VAL A 382 -13.15 34.15 38.17
C VAL A 382 -12.78 34.92 36.90
N GLU A 383 -11.61 34.62 36.36
CA GLU A 383 -11.06 35.25 35.15
C GLU A 383 -10.94 34.23 34.01
N PRO A 384 -11.30 34.59 32.76
CA PRO A 384 -11.12 33.70 31.63
C PRO A 384 -9.63 33.63 31.26
N VAL A 385 -9.13 32.41 31.07
CA VAL A 385 -7.82 32.14 30.48
C VAL A 385 -8.02 32.02 28.98
N GLU A 386 -7.53 32.99 28.22
CA GLU A 386 -7.54 32.94 26.77
C GLU A 386 -6.72 31.72 26.29
N GLY A 387 -7.40 30.76 25.65
CA GLY A 387 -6.76 29.60 25.07
C GLY A 387 -5.79 30.03 23.97
N ARG A 388 -4.53 29.58 24.04
CA ARG A 388 -3.43 29.98 23.12
C ARG A 388 -3.67 29.69 21.63
N ASN A 389 -4.67 28.89 21.28
CA ASN A 389 -4.99 28.57 19.89
C ASN A 389 -6.38 29.11 19.58
N GLY A 390 -6.45 30.39 19.18
CA GLY A 390 -7.67 30.96 18.62
C GLY A 390 -8.21 30.08 17.49
N ALA A 391 -9.53 30.12 17.27
CA ALA A 391 -10.15 29.45 16.13
C ALA A 391 -9.39 29.73 14.81
N ASP A 392 -8.86 30.94 14.69
CA ASP A 392 -8.08 31.45 13.56
C ASP A 392 -6.84 30.61 13.17
N GLU A 393 -6.23 29.86 14.10
CA GLU A 393 -5.08 29.00 13.78
C GLU A 393 -5.49 27.55 13.49
N LYS A 394 -6.61 27.07 14.06
CA LYS A 394 -7.10 25.70 13.89
C LYS A 394 -7.78 25.45 12.55
N TYR A 395 -8.42 26.48 11.98
CA TYR A 395 -9.15 26.41 10.72
C TYR A 395 -8.34 26.93 9.53
N LYS A 396 -7.01 27.02 9.65
CA LYS A 396 -6.17 27.34 8.49
C LYS A 396 -6.29 26.24 7.43
N PRO A 397 -6.58 26.58 6.18
CA PRO A 397 -6.80 25.59 5.12
C PRO A 397 -5.52 24.87 4.69
N ASP A 398 -4.34 25.34 5.11
CA ASP A 398 -3.03 24.84 4.65
C ASP A 398 -2.86 23.33 4.83
N TYR A 399 -3.29 22.79 5.97
CA TYR A 399 -3.17 21.35 6.23
C TYR A 399 -4.19 20.53 5.44
N ASP A 400 -5.44 20.98 5.37
CA ASP A 400 -6.50 20.31 4.62
C ASP A 400 -6.18 20.29 3.12
N LEU A 401 -5.64 21.40 2.60
CA LEU A 401 -5.14 21.53 1.24
C LEU A 401 -3.95 20.58 0.97
N HIS A 402 -3.03 20.44 1.93
CA HIS A 402 -1.93 19.48 1.80
C HIS A 402 -2.44 18.03 1.70
N LEU A 403 -3.42 17.64 2.52
CA LEU A 403 -4.03 16.31 2.42
C LEU A 403 -4.74 16.09 1.08
N LEU A 404 -5.48 17.09 0.59
CA LEU A 404 -6.11 17.03 -0.72
C LEU A 404 -5.07 16.86 -1.84
N LYS A 405 -3.94 17.57 -1.79
CA LYS A 405 -2.85 17.41 -2.77
C LYS A 405 -2.31 15.98 -2.81
N LEU A 406 -2.13 15.33 -1.67
CA LEU A 406 -1.66 13.95 -1.61
C LEU A 406 -2.62 13.01 -2.35
N VAL A 407 -3.93 13.16 -2.12
CA VAL A 407 -4.95 12.33 -2.78
C VAL A 407 -5.01 12.61 -4.29
N VAL A 408 -5.08 13.89 -4.68
CA VAL A 408 -5.25 14.32 -6.08
C VAL A 408 -4.03 13.95 -6.93
N ALA A 409 -2.84 13.90 -6.35
CA ALA A 409 -1.60 13.51 -7.05
C ALA A 409 -1.65 12.09 -7.64
N HIS A 410 -2.40 11.16 -7.04
CA HIS A 410 -2.57 9.79 -7.55
C HIS A 410 -3.48 9.69 -8.78
N PHE A 411 -4.26 10.73 -9.05
CA PHE A 411 -5.11 10.82 -10.25
C PHE A 411 -4.45 11.65 -11.36
N ASP A 412 -3.16 11.98 -11.19
CA ASP A 412 -2.41 12.89 -12.03
C ASP A 412 -3.20 14.16 -12.32
N MET A 413 -3.69 14.80 -11.25
CA MET A 413 -4.45 16.04 -11.30
C MET A 413 -3.75 17.13 -10.50
N SER A 414 -4.09 18.38 -10.82
CA SER A 414 -3.70 19.53 -10.00
C SER A 414 -4.84 19.96 -9.07
N ILE A 415 -4.49 20.62 -7.96
CA ILE A 415 -5.50 21.12 -7.01
C ILE A 415 -6.39 22.22 -7.62
N ALA A 416 -5.88 22.91 -8.65
CA ALA A 416 -6.61 23.94 -9.40
C ALA A 416 -7.81 23.37 -10.15
N GLU A 417 -7.71 22.13 -10.67
CA GLU A 417 -8.81 21.45 -11.36
C GLU A 417 -9.95 21.07 -10.40
N LEU A 418 -9.61 20.85 -9.13
CA LEU A 418 -10.60 20.63 -8.07
C LEU A 418 -11.27 21.96 -7.63
N GLY A 419 -10.85 23.10 -8.19
CA GLY A 419 -11.42 24.42 -7.95
C GLY A 419 -10.71 25.24 -6.87
N PHE A 420 -9.54 24.82 -6.38
CA PHE A 420 -8.76 25.56 -5.39
C PHE A 420 -7.58 26.28 -6.05
N THR A 421 -7.48 27.59 -5.88
CA THR A 421 -6.35 28.37 -6.38
C THR A 421 -5.37 28.69 -5.25
N GLU A 422 -4.07 28.53 -5.51
CA GLU A 422 -3.01 28.90 -4.57
C GLU A 422 -2.34 30.19 -5.01
N ALA A 423 -2.59 31.26 -4.26
CA ALA A 423 -1.89 32.53 -4.44
C ALA A 423 -0.63 32.57 -3.57
N LYS A 424 0.46 31.92 -4.00
CA LYS A 424 1.79 32.13 -3.42
C LYS A 424 2.86 32.21 -4.50
N GLY A 425 3.15 33.45 -4.94
CA GLY A 425 4.26 33.76 -5.85
C GLY A 425 4.03 35.02 -6.66
N LEU A 426 5.13 35.68 -7.06
CA LEU A 426 5.12 36.85 -7.96
C LEU A 426 4.85 36.35 -9.40
N GLY A 427 3.58 36.22 -9.77
CA GLY A 427 3.15 35.85 -11.14
C GLY A 427 2.18 34.67 -11.15
N SER A 428 0.88 34.93 -10.96
CA SER A 428 -0.16 33.90 -11.01
C SER A 428 -0.32 33.29 -12.40
N SER A 429 -0.13 34.05 -13.47
CA SER A 429 -0.25 33.56 -14.86
C SER A 429 0.78 32.47 -15.17
N GLY A 430 2.08 32.75 -14.95
CA GLY A 430 3.14 31.77 -15.20
C GLY A 430 3.07 30.53 -14.31
N TYR A 431 2.56 30.66 -13.08
CA TYR A 431 2.32 29.49 -12.22
C TYR A 431 1.19 28.60 -12.77
N HIS A 432 0.06 29.19 -13.19
CA HIS A 432 -1.05 28.44 -13.78
C HIS A 432 -0.67 27.80 -15.12
N GLU A 433 0.03 28.54 -16.00
CA GLU A 433 0.57 28.02 -17.27
C GLU A 433 1.55 26.87 -17.02
N GLY A 434 2.42 26.99 -16.02
CA GLY A 434 3.35 25.93 -15.63
C GLY A 434 2.66 24.68 -15.08
N GLN A 435 1.57 24.86 -14.32
CA GLN A 435 0.76 23.73 -13.82
C GLN A 435 0.01 23.03 -14.96
N GLU A 436 -0.60 23.77 -15.88
CA GLU A 436 -1.28 23.21 -17.05
C GLU A 436 -0.31 22.43 -17.94
N ALA A 437 0.87 22.99 -18.23
CA ALA A 437 1.89 22.30 -19.01
C ALA A 437 2.47 21.06 -18.30
N ALA A 438 2.54 21.06 -16.97
CA ALA A 438 2.95 19.88 -16.21
C ALA A 438 1.85 18.80 -16.24
N GLN A 439 0.59 19.21 -16.10
CA GLN A 439 -0.59 18.36 -16.11
C GLN A 439 -0.77 17.66 -17.45
N GLN A 440 -0.69 18.41 -18.56
CA GLN A 440 -0.78 17.86 -19.91
C GLN A 440 0.30 16.79 -20.16
N ARG A 441 1.55 17.07 -19.76
CA ARG A 441 2.68 16.16 -19.97
C ARG A 441 2.66 14.92 -19.08
N LYS A 442 2.28 15.06 -17.81
CA LYS A 442 2.34 13.98 -16.83
C LYS A 442 1.08 13.10 -16.84
N GLY A 443 -0.09 13.71 -16.95
CA GLY A 443 -1.38 13.03 -16.79
C GLY A 443 -2.11 12.82 -18.11
N THR A 444 -2.55 13.89 -18.76
CA THR A 444 -3.53 13.81 -19.85
C THR A 444 -2.97 13.16 -21.12
N ARG A 445 -1.80 13.59 -21.61
CA ARG A 445 -1.23 13.06 -22.85
C ARG A 445 -0.90 11.56 -22.77
N PRO A 446 -0.21 11.04 -21.73
CA PRO A 446 0.09 9.61 -21.65
C PRO A 446 -1.15 8.72 -21.60
N ASP A 447 -2.23 9.16 -20.95
CA ASP A 447 -3.49 8.40 -20.88
C ASP A 447 -4.19 8.36 -22.24
N LEU A 448 -4.19 9.48 -22.95
CA LEU A 448 -4.79 9.59 -24.28
C LEU A 448 -4.04 8.77 -25.32
N GLU A 449 -2.70 8.80 -25.31
CA GLU A 449 -1.85 7.98 -26.18
C GLU A 449 -2.08 6.48 -25.92
N TRP A 450 -2.19 6.07 -24.64
CA TRP A 450 -2.48 4.69 -24.29
C TRP A 450 -3.86 4.24 -24.77
N MET A 451 -4.89 5.07 -24.59
CA MET A 451 -6.25 4.76 -25.07
C MET A 451 -6.32 4.74 -26.60
N ALA A 452 -5.61 5.65 -27.28
CA ALA A 452 -5.51 5.65 -28.72
C ALA A 452 -4.84 4.37 -29.25
N GLY A 453 -3.80 3.89 -28.57
CA GLY A 453 -3.16 2.60 -28.85
C GLY A 453 -4.14 1.45 -28.71
N ILE A 454 -4.83 1.34 -27.56
CA ILE A 454 -5.83 0.29 -27.32
C ILE A 454 -6.93 0.29 -28.38
N ILE A 455 -7.50 1.46 -28.69
CA ILE A 455 -8.58 1.58 -29.67
C ILE A 455 -8.08 1.18 -31.06
N SER A 456 -6.85 1.57 -31.41
CA SER A 456 -6.23 1.19 -32.68
C SER A 456 -6.01 -0.31 -32.77
N ASP A 457 -5.52 -0.95 -31.70
CA ASP A 457 -5.30 -2.40 -31.66
C ASP A 457 -6.62 -3.17 -31.76
N ILE A 458 -7.64 -2.79 -30.97
CA ILE A 458 -8.99 -3.37 -31.05
C ILE A 458 -9.56 -3.21 -32.47
N SER A 459 -9.33 -2.06 -33.11
CA SER A 459 -9.81 -1.80 -34.47
C SER A 459 -9.06 -2.63 -35.51
N ARG A 460 -7.75 -2.83 -35.36
CA ARG A 460 -6.95 -3.69 -36.24
C ARG A 460 -7.41 -5.14 -36.14
N THR A 461 -7.52 -5.67 -34.92
CA THR A 461 -7.86 -7.07 -34.67
C THR A 461 -9.32 -7.40 -35.00
N HIS A 462 -10.28 -6.61 -34.52
CA HIS A 462 -11.70 -6.97 -34.60
C HIS A 462 -12.50 -6.27 -35.70
N LEU A 463 -12.03 -5.11 -36.18
CA LEU A 463 -12.67 -4.38 -37.30
C LEU A 463 -11.92 -4.56 -38.62
N ALA A 464 -10.80 -5.29 -38.63
CA ALA A 464 -9.89 -5.41 -39.77
C ALA A 464 -9.47 -4.03 -40.32
N MET A 465 -9.12 -3.12 -39.40
CA MET A 465 -8.57 -1.82 -39.77
C MET A 465 -7.20 -2.01 -40.44
N PRO A 466 -6.96 -1.39 -41.63
CA PRO A 466 -5.65 -1.40 -42.25
C PRO A 466 -4.57 -0.83 -41.32
N ALA A 467 -3.36 -1.41 -41.35
CA ALA A 467 -2.26 -0.99 -40.48
C ALA A 467 -1.85 0.48 -40.68
N GLU A 468 -2.13 1.05 -41.85
CA GLU A 468 -1.85 2.45 -42.16
C GLU A 468 -2.75 3.43 -41.41
N LEU A 469 -3.88 2.98 -40.85
CA LEU A 469 -4.79 3.80 -40.07
C LEU A 469 -4.52 3.67 -38.56
N GLU A 470 -4.79 4.74 -37.85
CA GLU A 470 -4.73 4.80 -36.39
C GLU A 470 -5.83 5.72 -35.84
N PHE A 471 -6.21 5.48 -34.59
CA PHE A 471 -7.07 6.39 -33.85
C PHE A 471 -6.24 7.52 -33.26
N LYS A 472 -6.69 8.76 -33.43
CA LYS A 472 -5.99 9.95 -32.93
C LYS A 472 -6.96 10.91 -32.24
N TRP A 473 -6.51 11.44 -31.09
CA TRP A 473 -7.19 12.54 -30.42
C TRP A 473 -6.85 13.87 -31.09
N LEU A 474 -7.85 14.71 -31.30
CA LEU A 474 -7.70 16.02 -31.92
C LEU A 474 -7.48 17.10 -30.85
N GLY A 475 -6.64 18.09 -31.17
CA GLY A 475 -6.37 19.24 -30.30
C GLY A 475 -5.17 19.09 -29.38
N LEU A 476 -4.54 17.90 -29.30
CA LEU A 476 -3.29 17.70 -28.56
C LEU A 476 -2.10 18.39 -29.25
N ASP A 477 -2.10 18.44 -30.58
CA ASP A 477 -1.00 19.00 -31.35
C ASP A 477 -1.07 20.54 -31.47
N GLN A 478 -2.14 21.21 -31.01
CA GLN A 478 -2.31 22.65 -31.21
C GLN A 478 -1.28 23.51 -30.44
N GLU A 479 -0.87 23.09 -29.25
CA GLU A 479 0.20 23.78 -28.49
C GLU A 479 1.57 23.55 -29.13
N ASP A 480 1.80 22.34 -29.65
CA ASP A 480 3.02 21.97 -30.38
C ASP A 480 3.10 22.71 -31.73
N GLU A 481 1.97 22.94 -32.43
CA GLU A 481 1.90 23.72 -33.67
C GLU A 481 2.29 25.19 -33.47
N ALA A 482 1.82 25.85 -32.41
CA ALA A 482 2.18 27.24 -32.13
C ALA A 482 3.67 27.38 -31.82
N SER A 483 4.21 26.44 -31.04
CA SER A 483 5.64 26.36 -30.71
C SER A 483 6.48 26.02 -31.96
N ALA A 484 6.03 25.07 -32.79
CA ALA A 484 6.63 24.72 -34.07
C ALA A 484 6.61 25.90 -35.06
N ASP A 485 5.53 26.68 -35.12
CA ASP A 485 5.43 27.89 -35.94
C ASP A 485 6.40 28.98 -35.48
N THR A 486 6.58 29.17 -34.16
CA THR A 486 7.61 30.11 -33.66
C THR A 486 9.03 29.65 -33.99
N LEU A 487 9.28 28.34 -33.93
CA LEU A 487 10.57 27.74 -34.24
C LEU A 487 10.86 27.77 -35.75
N ASN A 488 9.87 27.45 -36.59
CA ASN A 488 9.96 27.54 -38.04
C ASN A 488 10.09 28.99 -38.50
N ARG A 489 9.40 29.94 -37.84
CA ARG A 489 9.65 31.37 -38.05
C ARG A 489 11.09 31.75 -37.72
N ALA A 490 11.64 31.30 -36.60
CA ALA A 490 13.04 31.54 -36.27
C ALA A 490 14.02 30.92 -37.28
N ARG A 491 13.72 29.70 -37.78
CA ARG A 491 14.49 29.05 -38.86
C ARG A 491 14.42 29.85 -40.16
N VAL A 492 13.26 30.36 -40.53
CA VAL A 492 13.06 31.19 -41.73
C VAL A 492 13.75 32.54 -41.59
N ASP A 493 13.65 33.18 -40.42
CA ASP A 493 14.30 34.46 -40.11
C ASP A 493 15.84 34.34 -40.06
N GLY A 494 16.35 33.16 -39.67
CA GLY A 494 17.77 32.82 -39.60
C GLY A 494 18.35 32.09 -40.83
N ALA A 495 17.61 32.04 -41.94
CA ALA A 495 17.99 31.35 -43.19
C ALA A 495 18.26 29.83 -43.09
N GLY A 496 17.77 29.15 -42.05
CA GLY A 496 17.83 27.70 -41.90
C GLY A 496 16.74 26.93 -42.65
N MET A 497 15.70 27.62 -43.15
CA MET A 497 14.60 27.07 -43.95
C MET A 497 14.05 28.16 -44.88
N THR A 498 13.59 27.77 -46.08
CA THR A 498 12.95 28.69 -47.04
C THR A 498 11.44 28.82 -46.79
N LEU A 499 10.82 29.86 -47.37
CA LEU A 499 9.39 30.10 -47.19
C LEU A 499 8.53 29.00 -47.83
N ASN A 500 8.96 28.45 -48.96
CA ASN A 500 8.27 27.34 -49.61
C ASN A 500 8.51 26.00 -48.89
N GLU A 501 9.69 25.76 -48.30
CA GLU A 501 9.92 24.58 -47.44
C GLU A 501 9.02 24.61 -46.20
N TRP A 502 8.87 25.76 -45.54
CA TRP A 502 7.94 25.89 -44.41
C TRP A 502 6.47 25.67 -44.85
N ARG A 503 6.09 26.12 -46.04
CA ARG A 503 4.75 25.87 -46.59
C ARG A 503 4.52 24.41 -46.98
N ASP A 504 5.55 23.74 -47.47
CA ASP A 504 5.50 22.32 -47.77
C ASP A 504 5.32 21.51 -46.47
N GLU A 505 5.99 21.88 -45.38
CA GLU A 505 5.77 21.29 -44.05
C GLU A 505 4.35 21.52 -43.53
N LEU A 506 3.79 22.71 -43.77
CA LEU A 506 2.41 23.06 -43.41
C LEU A 506 1.35 22.51 -44.40
N GLY A 507 1.76 21.78 -45.45
CA GLY A 507 0.86 21.29 -46.50
C GLY A 507 0.12 22.39 -47.26
N ARG A 508 0.65 23.61 -47.28
CA ARG A 508 0.07 24.77 -47.98
C ARG A 508 0.63 24.87 -49.41
N PRO A 509 -0.15 25.38 -50.38
CA PRO A 509 0.33 25.52 -51.75
C PRO A 509 1.55 26.45 -51.82
N ARG A 510 2.61 26.03 -52.53
CA ARG A 510 3.82 26.84 -52.73
C ARG A 510 3.51 28.21 -53.32
N TYR A 511 4.28 29.20 -52.92
CA TYR A 511 4.29 30.48 -53.61
C TYR A 511 5.00 30.36 -54.95
N SER A 512 4.49 31.05 -55.96
CA SER A 512 4.97 30.97 -57.33
C SER A 512 6.17 31.88 -57.63
N PHE A 513 6.56 32.75 -56.69
CA PHE A 513 7.64 33.71 -56.89
C PHE A 513 9.00 33.12 -56.47
N PRO A 514 10.09 33.32 -57.24
CA PRO A 514 11.39 32.71 -56.97
C PRO A 514 11.97 33.01 -55.59
N GLU A 515 11.63 34.16 -55.01
CA GLU A 515 12.09 34.60 -53.69
C GLU A 515 11.58 33.73 -52.54
N ALA A 516 10.52 32.94 -52.76
CA ALA A 516 10.02 32.00 -51.75
C ALA A 516 10.88 30.74 -51.59
N ASP A 517 11.69 30.41 -52.60
CA ASP A 517 12.62 29.26 -52.60
C ASP A 517 14.05 29.68 -52.23
N MET A 518 14.28 30.95 -51.86
CA MET A 518 15.59 31.48 -51.49
C MET A 518 15.73 31.65 -49.96
N PRO A 519 16.83 31.17 -49.35
CA PRO A 519 17.10 31.43 -47.93
C PRO A 519 17.24 32.93 -47.66
N MET A 520 16.52 33.44 -46.66
CA MET A 520 16.53 34.87 -46.30
C MET A 520 16.92 35.07 -44.84
N ILE A 521 17.57 36.19 -44.53
CA ILE A 521 17.82 36.65 -43.16
C ILE A 521 16.98 37.90 -42.93
N VAL A 522 16.22 37.91 -41.83
CA VAL A 522 15.48 39.08 -41.36
C VAL A 522 16.35 39.82 -40.35
N SER A 523 16.88 40.98 -40.75
CA SER A 523 17.71 41.81 -39.87
C SER A 523 16.88 42.46 -38.75
N SER A 524 17.52 42.74 -37.62
CA SER A 524 16.89 43.41 -36.46
C SER A 524 16.30 44.80 -36.76
N ARG A 525 16.66 45.40 -37.91
CA ARG A 525 16.09 46.67 -38.41
C ARG A 525 14.96 46.47 -39.44
N GLY A 526 14.43 45.26 -39.59
CA GLY A 526 13.29 44.94 -40.45
C GLY A 526 13.60 44.79 -41.94
N GLY A 527 14.88 44.74 -42.33
CA GLY A 527 15.29 44.48 -43.72
C GLY A 527 15.46 42.99 -44.00
N ILE A 528 14.95 42.50 -45.13
CA ILE A 528 15.08 41.11 -45.62
C ILE A 528 16.27 41.04 -46.58
N VAL A 529 17.20 40.11 -46.35
CA VAL A 529 18.37 39.85 -47.22
C VAL A 529 18.35 38.41 -47.69
N PHE A 530 18.29 38.17 -49.01
CA PHE A 530 18.41 36.83 -49.60
C PHE A 530 19.88 36.43 -49.72
N LEU A 531 20.22 35.18 -49.38
CA LEU A 531 21.60 34.68 -49.40
C LEU A 531 22.09 34.31 -50.80
N ASP A 532 21.19 33.98 -51.74
CA ASP A 532 21.57 33.69 -53.11
C ASP A 532 22.02 34.98 -53.82
N GLY A 533 23.25 34.97 -54.34
CA GLY A 533 23.89 36.14 -54.94
C GLY A 533 24.50 37.16 -53.96
N ALA A 534 24.31 37.03 -52.64
CA ALA A 534 24.91 37.94 -51.64
C ALA A 534 26.45 37.89 -51.65
N SER A 535 27.04 36.73 -51.96
CA SER A 535 28.49 36.56 -52.12
C SER A 535 29.06 37.14 -53.44
N LYS A 536 28.19 37.51 -54.39
CA LYS A 536 28.58 38.13 -55.67
C LYS A 536 28.56 39.66 -55.62
N LEU A 537 27.96 40.24 -54.57
CA LEU A 537 27.78 41.68 -54.46
C LEU A 537 28.99 42.38 -53.82
N GLU A 538 29.73 41.78 -52.87
CA GLU A 538 30.99 42.33 -52.31
C GLU A 538 31.92 41.26 -51.66
N PRO A 539 33.24 41.52 -51.54
CA PRO A 539 34.19 40.55 -50.97
C PRO A 539 33.98 40.30 -49.46
N ALA A 540 34.37 39.10 -49.01
CA ALA A 540 34.15 38.61 -47.64
C ALA A 540 34.74 39.55 -46.56
N GLY A 541 33.90 39.94 -45.59
CA GLY A 541 34.29 40.73 -44.41
C GLY A 541 33.60 42.08 -44.23
N VAL A 542 32.72 42.50 -45.15
CA VAL A 542 31.98 43.78 -45.05
C VAL A 542 30.52 43.53 -44.65
N VAL A 543 30.04 44.24 -43.62
CA VAL A 543 28.64 44.18 -43.15
C VAL A 543 27.74 44.84 -44.20
N ILE A 544 26.82 44.07 -44.78
CA ILE A 544 25.82 44.56 -45.74
C ILE A 544 24.83 45.46 -44.99
N GLN A 545 24.82 46.76 -45.29
CA GLN A 545 23.82 47.70 -44.75
C GLN A 545 22.64 47.87 -45.72
N PRO A 546 21.39 47.93 -45.22
CA PRO A 546 20.22 48.15 -46.06
C PRO A 546 20.22 49.57 -46.67
N PRO A 547 19.64 49.77 -47.88
CA PRO A 547 19.61 51.07 -48.53
C PRO A 547 18.81 52.11 -47.71
N THR A 548 19.43 53.24 -47.43
CA THR A 548 18.87 54.36 -46.66
C THR A 548 17.83 55.13 -47.47
N LYS A 549 16.62 55.29 -46.90
CA LYS A 549 15.59 56.20 -47.41
C LYS A 549 15.85 57.62 -46.85
N ALA A 550 15.63 58.64 -47.70
CA ALA A 550 15.87 60.06 -47.45
C ALA A 550 14.96 60.68 -46.35
N PRO A 551 15.31 61.86 -45.80
CA PRO A 551 14.88 62.30 -44.47
C PRO A 551 13.61 63.15 -44.46
N ASP A 552 12.77 62.95 -43.44
CA ASP A 552 11.83 63.95 -42.94
C ASP A 552 11.82 63.92 -41.40
N ALA A 553 11.75 65.10 -40.79
CA ALA A 553 11.59 65.35 -39.35
C ALA A 553 10.43 66.37 -39.17
N PRO A 554 9.89 66.67 -37.96
CA PRO A 554 10.08 66.06 -36.63
C PRO A 554 8.76 65.77 -35.85
N GLY A 555 8.84 64.94 -34.80
CA GLY A 555 7.79 64.85 -33.76
C GLY A 555 7.95 63.68 -32.78
N GLU A 556 8.62 63.94 -31.64
CA GLU A 556 8.73 63.11 -30.41
C GLU A 556 7.41 63.05 -29.58
N PRO A 557 7.30 62.33 -28.43
CA PRO A 557 8.17 61.29 -27.81
C PRO A 557 7.40 60.05 -27.27
N GLY A 558 8.10 59.02 -26.77
CA GLY A 558 7.47 58.03 -25.88
C GLY A 558 8.30 56.78 -25.53
N ASP A 559 9.19 56.94 -24.56
CA ASP A 559 9.75 55.99 -23.58
C ASP A 559 10.40 54.64 -23.96
N LYS A 560 11.60 54.50 -23.40
CA LYS A 560 12.49 53.33 -23.36
C LYS A 560 12.01 52.31 -22.32
N LEU A 561 12.27 51.04 -22.59
CA LEU A 561 12.59 50.04 -21.55
C LEU A 561 13.83 49.26 -22.01
N GLU A 562 14.87 49.38 -21.19
CA GLU A 562 16.18 48.76 -21.32
C GLU A 562 16.09 47.28 -20.87
N ALA A 563 16.69 46.38 -21.64
CA ALA A 563 16.98 45.01 -21.25
C ALA A 563 18.52 44.90 -21.24
N ASP A 564 19.09 44.68 -20.07
CA ASP A 564 20.52 44.44 -19.89
C ASP A 564 20.82 42.95 -20.00
N ASP A 565 21.87 42.67 -20.79
CA ASP A 565 22.45 41.38 -21.12
C ASP A 565 23.12 40.71 -19.90
N GLU A 566 22.92 39.40 -19.74
CA GLU A 566 23.81 38.54 -18.95
C GLU A 566 24.93 37.99 -19.86
N GLN A 567 26.18 38.33 -19.50
CA GLN A 567 27.39 37.70 -20.02
C GLN A 567 27.93 36.70 -19.00
N ASP A 568 28.12 35.46 -19.45
CA ASP A 568 28.99 34.46 -18.84
C ASP A 568 30.45 34.94 -18.80
N THR A 569 31.12 34.73 -17.67
CA THR A 569 32.57 34.47 -17.62
C THR A 569 32.87 33.45 -16.51
N GLU A 570 33.53 32.36 -16.90
CA GLU A 570 34.24 31.43 -16.02
C GLU A 570 35.48 32.11 -15.43
N ASP A 571 35.81 31.80 -14.18
CA ASP A 571 37.18 31.42 -13.79
C ASP A 571 37.16 30.72 -12.42
N GLY A 572 37.91 29.62 -12.33
CA GLY A 572 37.91 28.69 -11.18
C GLY A 572 38.89 29.03 -10.07
N GLU A 573 38.68 28.39 -8.91
CA GLU A 573 39.70 28.26 -7.85
C GLU A 573 39.48 26.99 -7.00
N GLU A 574 40.55 26.54 -6.37
CA GLU A 574 40.92 25.16 -6.03
C GLU A 574 40.12 24.45 -4.93
N THR A 575 39.94 23.14 -5.11
CA THR A 575 39.38 22.19 -4.14
C THR A 575 40.39 21.75 -3.06
N ALA A 576 40.16 22.13 -1.79
CA ALA A 576 40.69 21.41 -0.62
C ALA A 576 39.91 21.72 0.69
N PRO A 577 38.77 21.03 0.96
CA PRO A 577 38.52 20.61 2.35
C PRO A 577 37.82 19.24 2.51
N ALA A 578 37.70 18.41 1.48
CA ALA A 578 36.95 17.14 1.58
C ALA A 578 37.69 16.01 2.34
N ALA A 579 39.03 16.04 2.41
CA ALA A 579 39.82 14.94 2.99
C ALA A 579 39.83 14.89 4.53
N ALA A 580 39.67 16.04 5.21
CA ALA A 580 39.77 16.11 6.67
C ALA A 580 38.53 15.56 7.39
N GLY A 581 37.33 15.70 6.81
CA GLY A 581 36.09 15.16 7.36
C GLY A 581 36.05 13.63 7.33
N ALA A 582 36.48 13.02 6.21
CA ALA A 582 36.56 11.57 6.06
C ALA A 582 37.56 10.92 7.03
N ALA A 583 38.70 11.58 7.30
CA ALA A 583 39.70 11.09 8.24
C ALA A 583 39.19 11.11 9.71
N LYS A 584 38.43 12.15 10.10
CA LYS A 584 37.79 12.20 11.43
C LYS A 584 36.73 11.09 11.58
N GLU A 585 35.88 10.86 10.59
CA GLU A 585 34.86 9.81 10.70
C GLU A 585 35.46 8.39 10.70
N ALA A 586 36.51 8.14 9.91
CA ALA A 586 37.24 6.88 9.94
C ALA A 586 37.91 6.61 11.30
N GLU A 587 38.46 7.65 11.94
CA GLU A 587 39.09 7.55 13.27
C GLU A 587 38.07 7.31 14.40
N LYS A 588 36.88 7.93 14.33
CA LYS A 588 35.75 7.61 15.23
C LYS A 588 35.30 6.16 15.09
N ALA A 589 35.22 5.64 13.86
CA ALA A 589 34.88 4.24 13.61
C ALA A 589 35.95 3.27 14.14
N ALA A 590 37.23 3.63 14.01
CA ALA A 590 38.34 2.87 14.58
C ALA A 590 38.31 2.86 16.11
N TYR A 591 37.97 3.97 16.75
CA TYR A 591 37.80 4.06 18.20
C TYR A 591 36.65 3.18 18.73
N ARG A 592 35.49 3.19 18.07
CA ARG A 592 34.37 2.29 18.43
C ARG A 592 34.74 0.81 18.33
N ARG A 593 35.52 0.43 17.31
CA ARG A 593 36.05 -0.94 17.16
C ARG A 593 37.10 -1.29 18.21
N PHE A 594 37.84 -0.29 18.71
CA PHE A 594 38.83 -0.44 19.75
C PHE A 594 38.17 -0.66 21.13
N THR A 595 37.10 0.07 21.46
CA THR A 595 36.36 -0.09 22.73
C THR A 595 35.52 -1.36 22.80
N ALA A 596 34.97 -1.84 21.68
CA ALA A 596 34.19 -3.07 21.61
C ALA A 596 34.97 -4.37 21.95
N LYS A 597 36.31 -4.32 22.00
CA LYS A 597 37.17 -5.50 22.22
C LYS A 597 37.62 -5.70 23.69
N GLY A 598 37.05 -4.97 24.64
CA GLY A 598 37.33 -5.09 26.09
C GLY A 598 38.59 -4.34 26.56
N PRO A 599 38.86 -4.32 27.89
CA PRO A 599 39.88 -3.45 28.47
C PRO A 599 41.30 -3.91 28.09
N ARG A 600 42.11 -2.98 27.57
CA ARG A 600 43.53 -3.18 27.24
C ARG A 600 44.41 -2.22 28.02
N ALA A 601 45.68 -2.60 28.22
CA ALA A 601 46.67 -1.80 28.96
C ALA A 601 47.25 -0.59 28.17
N ARG A 602 46.78 -0.31 26.95
CA ARG A 602 47.30 0.77 26.09
C ARG A 602 46.15 1.68 25.66
N GLU A 603 46.36 2.99 25.71
CA GLU A 603 45.36 4.00 25.32
C GLU A 603 45.30 4.18 23.79
N PHE A 604 44.12 4.53 23.27
CA PHE A 604 43.91 4.82 21.85
C PHE A 604 44.42 6.22 21.50
N GLN A 605 45.32 6.33 20.52
CA GLN A 605 45.91 7.59 20.11
C GLN A 605 45.09 8.26 19.01
N TRP A 606 44.54 9.44 19.32
CA TRP A 606 43.81 10.29 18.38
C TRP A 606 44.77 11.22 17.63
N LYS A 607 44.67 11.27 16.30
CA LYS A 607 45.51 12.05 15.40
C LYS A 607 44.76 13.18 14.71
N HIS A 608 43.45 13.02 14.50
CA HIS A 608 42.65 13.96 13.70
C HIS A 608 41.60 14.72 14.52
N HIS A 609 41.47 14.44 15.82
CA HIS A 609 40.53 15.13 16.72
C HIS A 609 41.24 16.04 17.71
N THR A 610 40.61 17.17 18.02
CA THR A 610 41.09 18.09 19.06
C THR A 610 40.91 17.48 20.45
N PRO A 611 41.71 17.86 21.47
CA PRO A 611 41.59 17.32 22.82
C PRO A 611 40.19 17.46 23.45
N ALA A 612 39.47 18.54 23.10
CA ALA A 612 38.09 18.75 23.55
C ALA A 612 37.09 17.79 22.90
N GLU A 613 37.22 17.53 21.60
CA GLU A 613 36.42 16.52 20.87
C GLU A 613 36.72 15.11 21.39
N VAL A 614 37.99 14.79 21.68
CA VAL A 614 38.40 13.51 22.25
C VAL A 614 37.80 13.30 23.65
N ALA A 615 37.78 14.32 24.50
CA ALA A 615 37.16 14.25 25.83
C ALA A 615 35.64 13.98 25.76
N ALA A 616 34.95 14.58 24.79
CA ALA A 616 33.53 14.31 24.56
C ALA A 616 33.27 12.87 24.07
N LEU A 617 34.10 12.37 23.15
CA LEU A 617 33.96 11.03 22.56
C LEU A 617 34.34 9.91 23.53
N THR A 618 35.35 10.12 24.39
CA THR A 618 35.77 9.15 25.42
C THR A 618 34.78 9.06 26.58
N LYS A 619 34.08 10.16 26.92
CA LYS A 619 33.01 10.17 27.94
C LYS A 619 31.77 9.36 27.52
N ALA A 620 31.52 9.23 26.22
CA ALA A 620 30.41 8.45 25.67
C ALA A 620 30.71 6.94 25.55
N GLY A 621 31.98 6.52 25.63
CA GLY A 621 32.42 5.14 25.34
C GLY A 621 32.70 4.25 26.55
N GLY A 622 32.39 4.70 27.77
CA GLY A 622 32.77 3.99 29.00
C GLY A 622 31.68 4.04 30.07
N GLY A 623 30.74 3.11 29.99
CA GLY A 623 29.81 2.81 31.07
C GLY A 623 28.99 1.58 30.75
N GLY A 624 29.19 0.49 31.50
CA GLY A 624 28.08 -0.45 31.75
C GLY A 624 26.93 0.28 32.44
N PRO A 625 25.73 -0.33 32.51
CA PRO A 625 24.47 0.37 32.70
C PRO A 625 24.54 1.26 33.93
N LYS A 626 24.48 2.58 33.70
CA LYS A 626 24.27 3.54 34.77
C LYS A 626 22.77 3.58 35.01
N ALA A 627 22.31 2.86 36.03
CA ALA A 627 21.02 3.17 36.64
C ALA A 627 21.02 4.67 36.95
N ARG A 628 20.17 5.42 36.25
CA ARG A 628 20.01 6.84 36.53
C ARG A 628 19.18 6.91 37.81
N THR A 629 19.84 7.32 38.90
CA THR A 629 19.27 7.80 40.16
C THR A 629 18.26 6.88 40.87
N GLY A 630 18.73 6.06 41.83
CA GLY A 630 18.05 5.76 43.11
C GLY A 630 16.66 5.10 43.14
N GLN A 631 15.93 5.05 42.04
CA GLN A 631 14.53 4.59 41.98
C GLN A 631 14.48 3.07 41.83
N THR A 632 13.61 2.43 42.62
CA THR A 632 13.37 0.98 42.57
C THR A 632 11.86 0.74 42.47
N TRP A 633 11.42 -0.18 41.60
CA TRP A 633 10.02 -0.60 41.58
C TRP A 633 9.73 -1.42 42.84
N ALA A 634 9.00 -0.84 43.78
CA ALA A 634 8.66 -1.50 45.03
C ALA A 634 7.69 -2.69 44.86
N GLY A 635 7.06 -2.83 43.69
CA GLY A 635 6.09 -3.88 43.36
C GLY A 635 6.68 -5.22 42.89
N TRP A 636 7.97 -5.30 42.55
CA TRP A 636 8.52 -6.44 41.78
C TRP A 636 8.18 -7.82 42.34
N THR A 637 8.31 -7.99 43.65
CA THR A 637 7.98 -9.27 44.30
C THR A 637 6.50 -9.61 44.14
N LYS A 638 5.61 -8.62 44.23
CA LYS A 638 4.17 -8.83 44.04
C LYS A 638 3.80 -9.05 42.57
N ASP A 639 4.51 -8.44 41.63
CA ASP A 639 4.36 -8.71 40.20
C ASP A 639 4.63 -10.20 39.92
N GLU A 640 5.75 -10.72 40.44
CA GLU A 640 6.16 -12.11 40.28
C GLU A 640 5.21 -13.09 41.00
N GLU A 641 4.79 -12.79 42.23
CA GLU A 641 3.81 -13.59 42.97
C GLU A 641 2.46 -13.65 42.25
N THR A 642 2.02 -12.53 41.67
CA THR A 642 0.76 -12.43 40.92
C THR A 642 0.82 -13.25 39.64
N ALA A 643 1.88 -13.08 38.84
CA ALA A 643 2.09 -13.87 37.64
C ALA A 643 2.19 -15.38 37.95
N ALA A 644 2.90 -15.75 39.02
CA ALA A 644 3.05 -17.15 39.44
C ALA A 644 1.72 -17.79 39.84
N TYR A 645 0.88 -17.08 40.63
CA TYR A 645 -0.44 -17.56 41.01
C TYR A 645 -1.31 -17.84 39.77
N TRP A 646 -1.40 -16.86 38.87
CA TRP A 646 -2.25 -16.98 37.69
C TRP A 646 -1.72 -17.98 36.66
N ALA A 647 -0.41 -18.19 36.56
CA ALA A 647 0.17 -19.24 35.72
C ALA A 647 -0.27 -20.65 36.16
N VAL A 648 -0.28 -20.91 37.47
CA VAL A 648 -0.75 -22.18 38.04
C VAL A 648 -2.25 -22.36 37.77
N ARG A 649 -3.04 -21.30 37.96
CA ARG A 649 -4.48 -21.34 37.69
C ARG A 649 -4.80 -21.56 36.21
N LEU A 650 -4.11 -20.84 35.31
CA LEU A 650 -4.31 -20.93 33.87
C LEU A 650 -4.07 -22.35 33.33
N SER A 651 -2.94 -22.97 33.69
CA SER A 651 -2.62 -24.33 33.26
C SER A 651 -3.59 -25.37 33.83
N ARG A 652 -4.01 -25.22 35.10
CA ARG A 652 -5.01 -26.08 35.73
C ARG A 652 -6.38 -25.97 35.05
N ASP A 653 -6.87 -24.76 34.84
CA ASP A 653 -8.22 -24.51 34.34
C ASP A 653 -8.33 -24.86 32.85
N LEU A 654 -7.27 -24.63 32.05
CA LEU A 654 -7.21 -25.07 30.65
C LEU A 654 -7.19 -26.58 30.51
N ARG A 655 -6.44 -27.29 31.37
CA ARG A 655 -6.44 -28.75 31.42
C ARG A 655 -7.83 -29.30 31.72
N GLY A 656 -8.60 -28.61 32.57
CA GLY A 656 -9.99 -28.98 32.89
C GLY A 656 -11.04 -28.55 31.86
N ALA A 657 -10.66 -27.82 30.80
CA ALA A 657 -11.61 -27.23 29.86
C ALA A 657 -12.22 -28.25 28.89
N THR A 658 -11.54 -29.38 28.64
CA THR A 658 -12.00 -30.42 27.72
C THR A 658 -11.44 -31.78 28.11
N ASP A 659 -12.17 -32.86 27.82
CA ASP A 659 -11.71 -34.24 28.02
C ASP A 659 -10.82 -34.65 26.84
N THR A 660 -9.50 -34.67 27.06
CA THR A 660 -8.51 -34.98 26.02
C THR A 660 -8.56 -36.42 25.54
N GLN A 661 -8.98 -37.36 26.40
CA GLN A 661 -9.11 -38.77 26.03
C GLN A 661 -10.33 -38.97 25.13
N ALA A 662 -11.49 -38.45 25.55
CA ALA A 662 -12.70 -38.50 24.73
C ALA A 662 -12.49 -37.82 23.37
N LEU A 663 -11.74 -36.71 23.35
CA LEU A 663 -11.39 -35.99 22.13
C LEU A 663 -10.51 -36.83 21.20
N ALA A 664 -9.47 -37.48 21.73
CA ALA A 664 -8.57 -38.33 20.94
C ALA A 664 -9.30 -39.57 20.37
N ASP A 665 -10.16 -40.21 21.16
CA ASP A 665 -10.97 -41.36 20.75
C ASP A 665 -11.97 -40.98 19.64
N ALA A 666 -12.65 -39.85 19.79
CA ALA A 666 -13.58 -39.33 18.80
C ALA A 666 -12.87 -38.95 17.49
N TRP A 667 -11.68 -38.35 17.59
CA TRP A 667 -10.85 -38.00 16.44
C TRP A 667 -10.38 -39.25 15.67
N ALA A 668 -9.84 -40.25 16.39
CA ALA A 668 -9.41 -41.51 15.80
C ALA A 668 -10.56 -42.26 15.12
N THR A 669 -11.77 -42.21 15.70
CA THR A 669 -12.98 -42.79 15.12
C THR A 669 -13.42 -42.06 13.84
N ALA A 670 -13.36 -40.72 13.84
CA ALA A 670 -13.85 -39.89 12.73
C ALA A 670 -12.97 -39.94 11.46
N ARG A 671 -11.68 -40.26 11.61
CA ARG A 671 -10.71 -40.20 10.51
C ARG A 671 -10.00 -41.52 10.20
N GLY A 672 -10.07 -42.50 11.12
CA GLY A 672 -9.36 -43.76 11.01
C GLY A 672 -7.85 -43.61 11.25
N LEU A 673 -7.23 -44.59 11.91
CA LEU A 673 -5.79 -44.62 12.11
C LEU A 673 -5.10 -45.07 10.81
N ALA A 674 -4.69 -44.13 9.97
CA ALA A 674 -3.91 -44.41 8.77
C ALA A 674 -2.43 -44.16 9.04
N LYS A 675 -1.63 -45.22 9.12
CA LYS A 675 -0.17 -45.08 9.22
C LYS A 675 0.36 -44.59 7.87
N SER A 676 0.73 -43.32 7.78
CA SER A 676 1.31 -42.76 6.57
C SER A 676 2.66 -43.43 6.26
N THR A 677 2.90 -43.74 4.98
CA THR A 677 4.21 -44.21 4.47
C THR A 677 5.17 -43.06 4.21
N THR A 678 4.69 -41.80 4.31
CA THR A 678 5.45 -40.56 4.15
C THR A 678 5.41 -39.74 5.44
N ASP A 679 6.53 -39.10 5.80
CA ASP A 679 6.68 -38.30 7.03
C ASP A 679 6.02 -36.91 6.88
N ASP A 680 4.69 -36.89 6.73
CA ASP A 680 3.87 -35.68 6.47
C ASP A 680 3.34 -35.05 7.77
N ARG A 681 4.09 -35.23 8.87
CA ARG A 681 3.80 -34.70 10.22
C ARG A 681 4.04 -33.19 10.25
N SER A 682 3.07 -32.43 9.73
CA SER A 682 2.97 -30.96 9.68
C SER A 682 2.21 -30.46 8.44
N ASN A 683 1.54 -31.34 7.69
CA ASN A 683 0.75 -30.94 6.53
C ASN A 683 -0.31 -29.86 6.91
N PRO A 684 -0.23 -28.64 6.33
CA PRO A 684 -1.16 -27.56 6.65
C PRO A 684 -2.63 -27.91 6.43
N ALA A 685 -2.95 -28.79 5.47
CA ALA A 685 -4.31 -29.25 5.22
C ALA A 685 -4.85 -30.12 6.36
N ASN A 686 -4.00 -30.97 6.96
CA ASN A 686 -4.37 -31.82 8.08
C ASN A 686 -4.57 -31.00 9.36
N ILE A 687 -3.73 -29.98 9.58
CA ILE A 687 -3.89 -29.03 10.69
C ILE A 687 -5.18 -28.23 10.51
N ALA A 688 -5.49 -27.77 9.30
CA ALA A 688 -6.73 -27.05 9.01
C ALA A 688 -7.98 -27.92 9.25
N ASP A 689 -7.98 -29.19 8.81
CA ASP A 689 -9.07 -30.13 9.09
C ASP A 689 -9.24 -30.38 10.60
N ALA A 690 -8.13 -30.61 11.32
CA ALA A 690 -8.15 -30.78 12.77
C ALA A 690 -8.70 -29.54 13.48
N ARG A 691 -8.36 -28.33 13.02
CA ARG A 691 -8.88 -27.06 13.57
C ARG A 691 -10.38 -26.88 13.33
N ILE A 692 -10.86 -27.22 12.14
CA ILE A 692 -12.30 -27.21 11.83
C ILE A 692 -13.02 -28.23 12.72
N TRP A 693 -12.48 -29.42 12.86
CA TRP A 693 -13.08 -30.47 13.67
C TRP A 693 -13.13 -30.11 15.16
N LEU A 694 -12.05 -29.57 15.74
CA LEU A 694 -12.03 -29.05 17.11
C LEU A 694 -13.16 -28.04 17.36
N SER A 695 -13.48 -27.22 16.35
CA SER A 695 -14.58 -26.26 16.39
C SER A 695 -15.94 -26.96 16.46
N THR A 696 -16.13 -28.06 15.72
CA THR A 696 -17.36 -28.87 15.80
C THR A 696 -17.56 -29.56 17.15
N GLN A 697 -16.46 -29.83 17.87
CA GLN A 697 -16.49 -30.44 19.21
C GLN A 697 -16.71 -29.42 20.34
N GLY A 698 -16.85 -28.13 20.02
CA GLY A 698 -17.06 -27.09 21.02
C GLY A 698 -15.82 -26.76 21.86
N VAL A 699 -14.61 -27.13 21.41
CA VAL A 699 -13.36 -26.81 22.12
C VAL A 699 -13.05 -25.30 22.15
N PRO A 700 -13.17 -24.54 21.03
CA PRO A 700 -12.92 -23.10 21.05
C PRO A 700 -13.72 -22.30 22.08
N PRO A 701 -15.07 -22.46 22.22
CA PRO A 701 -15.81 -21.73 23.24
C PRO A 701 -15.45 -22.17 24.66
N ALA A 702 -15.13 -23.45 24.91
CA ALA A 702 -14.69 -23.92 26.22
C ALA A 702 -13.37 -23.27 26.65
N LEU A 703 -12.36 -23.28 25.77
CA LEU A 703 -11.07 -22.63 26.03
C LEU A 703 -11.21 -21.11 26.14
N ARG A 704 -12.07 -20.50 25.31
CA ARG A 704 -12.33 -19.06 25.39
C ARG A 704 -12.87 -18.66 26.75
N ASN A 705 -13.84 -19.39 27.29
CA ASN A 705 -14.45 -19.06 28.59
C ASN A 705 -13.41 -19.07 29.71
N VAL A 706 -12.55 -20.09 29.75
CA VAL A 706 -11.43 -20.18 30.70
C VAL A 706 -10.44 -19.03 30.52
N LEU A 707 -10.02 -18.75 29.28
CA LEU A 707 -9.09 -17.66 28.99
C LEU A 707 -9.67 -16.30 29.37
N THR A 708 -10.96 -16.05 29.12
CA THR A 708 -11.64 -14.82 29.51
C THR A 708 -11.64 -14.64 31.02
N GLU A 709 -12.03 -15.66 31.78
CA GLU A 709 -12.07 -15.58 33.24
C GLU A 709 -10.66 -15.32 33.82
N VAL A 710 -9.68 -16.10 33.38
CA VAL A 710 -8.30 -16.03 33.88
C VAL A 710 -7.62 -14.73 33.48
N LEU A 711 -7.73 -14.28 32.22
CA LEU A 711 -7.11 -13.04 31.77
C LEU A 711 -7.74 -11.80 32.39
N HIS A 712 -9.07 -11.80 32.60
CA HIS A 712 -9.72 -10.72 33.36
C HIS A 712 -9.21 -10.65 34.80
N GLY A 713 -9.00 -11.80 35.44
CA GLY A 713 -8.37 -11.89 36.76
C GLY A 713 -6.93 -11.35 36.77
N ILE A 714 -6.10 -11.83 35.83
CA ILE A 714 -4.71 -11.36 35.65
C ILE A 714 -4.65 -9.85 35.49
N TRP A 715 -5.51 -9.28 34.64
CA TRP A 715 -5.49 -7.85 34.40
C TRP A 715 -6.04 -7.05 35.56
N THR A 716 -7.06 -7.53 36.28
CA THR A 716 -7.57 -6.84 37.47
C THR A 716 -6.52 -6.79 38.57
N ASP A 717 -5.91 -7.93 38.89
CA ASP A 717 -4.87 -8.05 39.91
C ASP A 717 -3.62 -7.25 39.50
N GLY A 718 -3.18 -7.39 38.25
CA GLY A 718 -2.03 -6.65 37.71
C GLY A 718 -2.27 -5.14 37.69
N HIS A 719 -3.49 -4.69 37.40
CA HIS A 719 -3.84 -3.28 37.45
C HIS A 719 -3.75 -2.74 38.88
N TYR A 720 -4.28 -3.47 39.87
CA TYR A 720 -4.15 -3.11 41.29
C TYR A 720 -2.69 -3.06 41.76
N VAL A 721 -1.89 -4.04 41.36
CA VAL A 721 -0.46 -4.07 41.70
C VAL A 721 0.29 -2.90 41.08
N GLY A 722 0.07 -2.61 39.80
CA GLY A 722 0.69 -1.49 39.11
C GLY A 722 0.29 -0.14 39.70
N ASP A 723 -0.99 -0.01 40.04
CA ASP A 723 -1.54 1.19 40.66
C ASP A 723 -0.85 1.55 41.99
N ARG A 724 -0.81 0.60 42.94
CA ARG A 724 -0.20 0.79 44.26
C ARG A 724 1.32 0.99 44.18
N SER A 725 1.96 0.29 43.26
CA SER A 725 3.40 0.43 43.03
C SER A 725 3.75 1.78 42.41
N ALA A 726 2.94 2.27 41.47
CA ALA A 726 3.12 3.58 40.84
C ALA A 726 2.94 4.72 41.85
N VAL A 727 1.96 4.64 42.77
CA VAL A 727 1.82 5.60 43.88
C VAL A 727 3.10 5.68 44.71
N TRP A 728 3.68 4.53 45.04
CA TRP A 728 4.93 4.47 45.81
C TRP A 728 6.11 5.08 45.05
N VAL A 729 6.31 4.71 43.79
CA VAL A 729 7.45 5.19 42.98
C VAL A 729 7.32 6.68 42.71
N LEU A 730 6.10 7.16 42.48
CA LEU A 730 5.83 8.59 42.34
C LEU A 730 6.17 9.35 43.63
N ARG A 731 5.77 8.83 44.79
CA ARG A 731 6.11 9.44 46.10
C ARG A 731 7.62 9.51 46.32
N ASP A 732 8.34 8.43 46.04
CA ASP A 732 9.79 8.37 46.17
C ASP A 732 10.49 9.37 45.23
N ALA A 733 10.04 9.47 43.99
CA ALA A 733 10.54 10.44 43.01
C ALA A 733 10.32 11.89 43.47
N ILE A 734 9.14 12.20 44.01
CA ILE A 734 8.80 13.53 44.53
C ILE A 734 9.70 13.93 45.70
N VAL A 735 9.88 13.03 46.68
CA VAL A 735 10.73 13.29 47.86
C VAL A 735 12.17 13.48 47.43
N SER A 736 12.67 12.60 46.55
CA SER A 736 14.04 12.69 46.03
C SER A 736 14.28 14.00 45.27
N THR A 737 13.34 14.43 44.43
CA THR A 737 13.43 15.71 43.72
C THR A 737 13.35 16.90 44.68
N ALA A 738 12.59 16.80 45.77
CA ALA A 738 12.46 17.89 46.76
C ALA A 738 13.76 18.10 47.52
N GLU A 739 14.38 17.01 47.96
CA GLU A 739 15.70 17.02 48.60
C GLU A 739 16.77 17.55 47.65
N ALA A 740 16.76 17.15 46.38
CA ALA A 740 17.73 17.59 45.38
C ALA A 740 17.59 19.07 45.00
N THR A 741 16.36 19.60 44.98
CA THR A 741 16.06 20.98 44.55
C THR A 741 15.97 21.99 45.71
N GLY A 742 15.92 21.51 46.97
CA GLY A 742 15.79 22.36 48.16
C GLY A 742 14.40 23.00 48.31
N VAL A 743 13.39 22.52 47.57
CA VAL A 743 12.01 23.01 47.64
C VAL A 743 11.29 22.30 48.79
N ALA A 744 10.69 23.08 49.70
CA ALA A 744 9.92 22.52 50.81
C ALA A 744 8.62 21.89 50.30
N LEU A 745 8.39 20.63 50.66
CA LEU A 745 7.11 19.96 50.42
C LEU A 745 5.98 20.63 51.21
N PRO A 746 4.73 20.65 50.69
CA PRO A 746 3.57 21.10 51.45
C PRO A 746 3.46 20.38 52.81
N VAL A 747 2.92 21.04 53.84
CA VAL A 747 2.87 20.50 55.23
C VAL A 747 2.20 19.13 55.30
N GLN A 748 1.19 18.85 54.46
CA GLN A 748 0.55 17.53 54.36
C GLN A 748 1.49 16.43 53.82
N ALA A 749 2.47 16.78 52.97
CA ALA A 749 3.44 15.86 52.38
C ALA A 749 4.76 15.75 53.19
N ALA A 750 5.03 16.68 54.10
CA ALA A 750 6.27 16.74 54.89
C ALA A 750 6.34 15.68 56.01
N GLY A 751 5.21 15.23 56.56
CA GLY A 751 5.18 14.19 57.61
C GLY A 751 5.63 12.79 57.16
N HIS A 752 5.90 12.63 55.86
CA HIS A 752 5.95 11.35 55.15
C HIS A 752 7.36 10.92 54.73
N ALA A 753 8.36 11.80 54.82
CA ALA A 753 9.78 11.48 54.57
C ALA A 753 10.43 10.67 55.72
N ALA A 754 9.79 10.60 56.89
CA ALA A 754 10.37 10.02 58.11
C ALA A 754 9.97 8.56 58.41
N ALA A 755 8.94 8.01 57.74
CA ALA A 755 8.46 6.64 57.96
C ALA A 755 8.78 5.77 56.74
N GLY A 756 9.56 4.70 56.95
CA GLY A 756 9.99 3.80 55.86
C GLY A 756 8.81 3.38 54.96
N LEU A 757 8.95 3.64 53.66
CA LEU A 757 7.90 3.48 52.66
C LEU A 757 7.68 1.99 52.34
N LYS A 758 6.71 1.33 52.98
CA LYS A 758 6.20 0.03 52.52
C LYS A 758 4.88 0.24 51.78
N ILE A 759 4.67 -0.47 50.67
CA ILE A 759 3.36 -0.49 49.98
C ILE A 759 2.35 -1.15 50.93
N ASP A 760 1.21 -0.48 51.15
CA ASP A 760 0.06 -1.08 51.82
C ASP A 760 -0.84 -1.76 50.78
N TRP A 761 -0.95 -3.09 50.90
CA TRP A 761 -1.79 -3.92 50.04
C TRP A 761 -3.22 -4.08 50.59
N ALA A 762 -3.58 -3.42 51.70
CA ALA A 762 -4.90 -3.48 52.31
C ALA A 762 -5.41 -4.93 52.61
N GLY A 763 -4.49 -5.84 52.92
CA GLY A 763 -4.78 -7.25 53.17
C GLY A 763 -5.04 -8.10 51.90
N TRP A 764 -4.93 -7.52 50.70
CA TRP A 764 -5.09 -8.21 49.44
C TRP A 764 -3.99 -9.25 49.20
N THR A 765 -4.36 -10.36 48.55
CA THR A 765 -3.44 -11.42 48.11
C THR A 765 -3.69 -11.79 46.65
N PRO A 766 -2.66 -12.18 45.88
CA PRO A 766 -2.82 -12.60 44.48
C PRO A 766 -3.95 -13.61 44.28
N GLY A 767 -4.83 -13.35 43.32
CA GLY A 767 -5.98 -14.18 43.03
C GLY A 767 -7.30 -13.74 43.67
N ASP A 768 -7.26 -12.81 44.63
CA ASP A 768 -8.48 -12.21 45.20
C ASP A 768 -8.94 -11.04 44.31
N THR A 769 -9.45 -11.38 43.13
CA THR A 769 -9.83 -10.43 42.08
C THR A 769 -10.98 -9.51 42.50
N ASP A 770 -11.90 -9.99 43.34
CA ASP A 770 -13.01 -9.18 43.81
C ASP A 770 -12.55 -8.17 44.87
N ALA A 771 -11.62 -8.54 45.76
CA ALA A 771 -10.99 -7.58 46.65
C ALA A 771 -10.13 -6.57 45.88
N ALA A 772 -9.35 -7.00 44.88
CA ALA A 772 -8.62 -6.07 44.01
C ALA A 772 -9.57 -5.07 43.34
N ARG A 773 -10.67 -5.55 42.75
CA ARG A 773 -11.67 -4.69 42.09
C ARG A 773 -12.34 -3.70 43.06
N ALA A 774 -12.63 -4.13 44.28
CA ALA A 774 -13.22 -3.26 45.30
C ALA A 774 -12.26 -2.17 45.81
N LEU A 775 -10.94 -2.36 45.64
CA LEU A 775 -9.89 -1.44 46.06
C LEU A 775 -9.37 -0.53 44.94
N LEU A 776 -9.94 -0.62 43.73
CA LEU A 776 -9.61 0.18 42.56
C LEU A 776 -10.61 1.33 42.39
N ASP A 777 -10.10 2.55 42.17
CA ASP A 777 -10.90 3.77 42.03
C ASP A 777 -11.20 4.16 40.56
N GLY A 778 -11.02 3.23 39.62
CA GLY A 778 -11.31 3.42 38.19
C GLY A 778 -10.17 2.99 37.25
N GLY A 779 -10.31 3.24 35.94
CA GLY A 779 -9.27 2.99 34.93
C GLY A 779 -9.19 1.55 34.38
N LEU A 780 -9.66 0.56 35.13
CA LEU A 780 -9.68 -0.85 34.73
C LEU A 780 -10.58 -1.11 33.50
N ASP A 781 -11.70 -0.41 33.36
CA ASP A 781 -12.70 -0.66 32.31
C ASP A 781 -12.10 -0.53 30.89
N ARG A 782 -11.23 0.48 30.67
CA ARG A 782 -10.55 0.68 29.38
C ARG A 782 -9.60 -0.47 29.02
N LEU A 783 -8.96 -1.08 30.01
CA LEU A 783 -8.10 -2.24 29.81
C LEU A 783 -8.94 -3.49 29.48
N LEU A 784 -10.08 -3.65 30.17
CA LEU A 784 -11.01 -4.74 29.94
C LEU A 784 -11.77 -4.61 28.61
N GLU A 785 -11.97 -3.41 28.08
CA GLU A 785 -12.52 -3.21 26.72
C GLU A 785 -11.56 -3.69 25.62
N GLN A 786 -10.25 -3.57 25.85
CA GLN A 786 -9.20 -4.01 24.90
C GLN A 786 -8.89 -5.53 25.00
N ALA A 787 -9.38 -6.18 26.05
CA ALA A 787 -9.19 -7.59 26.37
C ALA A 787 -9.46 -8.58 25.23
N GLY A 788 -10.55 -8.34 24.50
CA GLY A 788 -11.11 -9.31 23.55
C GLY A 788 -10.14 -9.69 22.44
N VAL A 789 -9.30 -8.74 21.99
CA VAL A 789 -8.32 -8.98 20.93
C VAL A 789 -7.22 -9.93 21.41
N THR A 790 -6.67 -9.68 22.62
CA THR A 790 -5.62 -10.51 23.22
C THR A 790 -6.13 -11.93 23.51
N ILE A 791 -7.33 -12.06 24.09
CA ILE A 791 -7.96 -13.36 24.38
C ILE A 791 -8.10 -14.19 23.09
N ASN A 792 -8.57 -13.57 22.00
CA ASN A 792 -8.73 -14.26 20.72
C ASN A 792 -7.40 -14.69 20.10
N SER A 793 -6.35 -13.88 20.24
CA SER A 793 -5.00 -14.21 19.75
C SER A 793 -4.39 -15.40 20.51
N VAL A 794 -4.45 -15.38 21.85
CA VAL A 794 -3.95 -16.47 22.71
C VAL A 794 -4.73 -17.76 22.45
N LEU A 795 -6.06 -17.67 22.29
CA LEU A 795 -6.91 -18.80 21.94
C LEU A 795 -6.53 -19.43 20.59
N ALA A 796 -6.32 -18.61 19.57
CA ALA A 796 -5.96 -19.09 18.23
C ALA A 796 -4.66 -19.91 18.27
N GLY A 797 -3.61 -19.37 18.92
CA GLY A 797 -2.34 -20.09 19.06
C GLY A 797 -2.46 -21.41 19.83
N ARG A 798 -3.32 -21.48 20.86
CA ARG A 798 -3.55 -22.75 21.58
C ARG A 798 -4.29 -23.77 20.72
N LEU A 799 -5.27 -23.33 19.94
CA LEU A 799 -6.02 -24.20 19.03
C LEU A 799 -5.14 -24.77 17.92
N ASP A 800 -4.19 -23.98 17.41
CA ASP A 800 -3.24 -24.44 16.39
C ASP A 800 -2.32 -25.54 16.96
N ALA A 801 -1.79 -25.36 18.17
CA ALA A 801 -0.99 -26.40 18.84
C ALA A 801 -1.79 -27.70 19.11
N LEU A 802 -3.08 -27.62 19.45
CA LEU A 802 -3.94 -28.80 19.59
C LEU A 802 -4.19 -29.48 18.23
N ALA A 803 -4.44 -28.69 17.18
CA ALA A 803 -4.67 -29.18 15.84
C ALA A 803 -3.44 -29.91 15.26
N GLU A 804 -2.23 -29.42 15.55
CA GLU A 804 -0.97 -30.07 15.21
C GLU A 804 -0.85 -31.47 15.84
N ILE A 805 -1.10 -31.60 17.14
CA ILE A 805 -1.06 -32.91 17.83
C ILE A 805 -2.07 -33.90 17.23
N LEU A 806 -3.29 -33.43 16.91
CA LEU A 806 -4.31 -34.25 16.28
C LEU A 806 -3.90 -34.72 14.88
N ALA A 807 -3.37 -33.80 14.07
CA ALA A 807 -2.92 -34.07 12.70
C ALA A 807 -1.72 -35.05 12.67
N ASP A 808 -0.75 -34.84 13.55
CA ASP A 808 0.42 -35.72 13.70
C ASP A 808 0.02 -37.10 14.23
N GLY A 809 -0.96 -37.14 15.14
CA GLY A 809 -1.51 -38.36 15.71
C GLY A 809 -2.04 -39.33 14.66
N ILE A 810 -2.81 -38.82 13.70
CA ILE A 810 -3.32 -39.63 12.59
C ILE A 810 -2.20 -40.00 11.64
N THR A 811 -1.42 -39.02 11.16
CA THR A 811 -0.37 -39.24 10.15
C THR A 811 0.67 -40.25 10.64
N GLY A 812 1.01 -40.21 11.93
CA GLY A 812 1.93 -41.16 12.57
C GLY A 812 1.31 -42.51 12.95
N GLY A 813 0.00 -42.68 12.83
CA GLY A 813 -0.73 -43.86 13.31
C GLY A 813 -0.60 -44.07 14.82
N LEU A 814 -0.58 -42.98 15.61
CA LEU A 814 -0.46 -43.03 17.06
C LEU A 814 -1.74 -43.58 17.71
N ALA A 815 -1.60 -44.36 18.77
CA ALA A 815 -2.74 -44.81 19.56
C ALA A 815 -3.45 -43.60 20.20
N PRO A 816 -4.79 -43.61 20.37
CA PRO A 816 -5.55 -42.51 20.97
C PRO A 816 -4.98 -42.04 22.32
N ASP A 817 -4.55 -42.96 23.20
CA ASP A 817 -3.90 -42.63 24.48
C ASP A 817 -2.62 -41.79 24.34
N THR A 818 -1.92 -41.90 23.21
CA THR A 818 -0.72 -41.11 22.93
C THR A 818 -1.09 -39.72 22.42
N ILE A 819 -2.15 -39.62 21.60
CA ILE A 819 -2.69 -38.35 21.14
C ILE A 819 -3.27 -37.57 22.34
N ALA A 820 -4.06 -38.23 23.19
CA ALA A 820 -4.63 -37.66 24.41
C ALA A 820 -3.57 -37.09 25.34
N ARG A 821 -2.44 -37.80 25.53
CA ARG A 821 -1.30 -37.29 26.30
C ARG A 821 -0.67 -36.06 25.67
N GLY A 822 -0.50 -36.02 24.35
CA GLY A 822 0.00 -34.83 23.66
C GLY A 822 -0.92 -33.62 23.82
N LEU A 823 -2.23 -33.83 23.75
CA LEU A 823 -3.22 -32.77 24.00
C LEU A 823 -3.19 -32.29 25.46
N ASP A 824 -3.03 -33.19 26.42
CA ASP A 824 -2.88 -32.87 27.84
C ASP A 824 -1.59 -32.08 28.10
N GLU A 825 -0.47 -32.46 27.47
CA GLU A 825 0.80 -31.72 27.56
C GLU A 825 0.68 -30.29 27.02
N VAL A 826 -0.06 -30.12 25.93
CA VAL A 826 -0.40 -28.81 25.37
C VAL A 826 -1.25 -28.03 26.39
N LEU A 827 -2.39 -28.55 26.86
CA LEU A 827 -3.27 -27.80 27.78
C LEU A 827 -2.64 -27.53 29.15
N ALA A 828 -1.79 -28.43 29.65
CA ALA A 828 -1.14 -28.34 30.95
C ALA A 828 0.26 -27.70 30.91
N ASP A 829 0.68 -27.11 29.78
CA ASP A 829 2.00 -26.50 29.62
C ASP A 829 2.21 -25.32 30.60
N SER A 830 2.94 -25.60 31.67
CA SER A 830 3.26 -24.63 32.72
C SER A 830 4.21 -23.54 32.22
N LYS A 831 5.09 -23.82 31.26
CA LYS A 831 6.02 -22.82 30.72
C LYS A 831 5.26 -21.79 29.88
N TRP A 832 4.33 -22.26 29.05
CA TRP A 832 3.45 -21.38 28.28
C TRP A 832 2.54 -20.58 29.21
N ALA A 833 1.95 -21.22 30.23
CA ALA A 833 1.09 -20.52 31.18
C ALA A 833 1.84 -19.41 31.94
N SER A 834 3.09 -19.66 32.38
CA SER A 834 3.96 -18.62 32.95
C SER A 834 4.27 -17.50 31.96
N LEU A 835 4.51 -17.81 30.69
CA LEU A 835 4.76 -16.79 29.67
C LEU A 835 3.56 -15.85 29.51
N VAL A 836 2.35 -16.41 29.40
CA VAL A 836 1.11 -15.62 29.28
C VAL A 836 0.88 -14.80 30.53
N ALA A 837 0.94 -15.41 31.72
CA ALA A 837 0.70 -14.73 32.98
C ALA A 837 1.70 -13.58 33.21
N GLU A 838 3.01 -13.81 33.04
CA GLU A 838 4.03 -12.78 33.20
C GLU A 838 3.82 -11.61 32.22
N THR A 839 3.52 -11.91 30.96
CA THR A 839 3.35 -10.89 29.91
C THR A 839 2.11 -10.05 30.17
N GLU A 840 0.99 -10.68 30.51
CA GLU A 840 -0.29 -9.99 30.70
C GLU A 840 -0.38 -9.28 32.05
N THR A 841 0.27 -9.81 33.10
CA THR A 841 0.47 -9.08 34.37
C THR A 841 1.30 -7.83 34.14
N SER A 842 2.44 -7.92 33.42
CA SER A 842 3.26 -6.74 33.10
C SER A 842 2.49 -5.69 32.28
N ARG A 843 1.65 -6.13 31.33
CA ARG A 843 0.81 -5.23 30.53
C ARG A 843 -0.19 -4.46 31.39
N ALA A 844 -0.87 -5.15 32.29
CA ALA A 844 -1.84 -4.53 33.19
C ALA A 844 -1.19 -3.56 34.18
N ILE A 845 -0.04 -3.96 34.75
CA ILE A 845 0.77 -3.11 35.63
C ILE A 845 1.12 -1.81 34.91
N ASN A 846 1.70 -1.89 33.71
CA ASN A 846 2.11 -0.71 32.97
C ASN A 846 0.93 0.19 32.60
N PHE A 847 -0.20 -0.40 32.20
CA PHE A 847 -1.41 0.37 31.91
C PHE A 847 -1.87 1.19 33.12
N ALA A 848 -1.92 0.58 34.31
CA ALA A 848 -2.26 1.26 35.55
C ALA A 848 -1.23 2.36 35.90
N THR A 849 0.06 2.05 35.78
CA THR A 849 1.16 2.99 36.05
C THR A 849 1.08 4.24 35.20
N GLN A 850 0.85 4.11 33.89
CA GLN A 850 0.71 5.27 33.00
C GLN A 850 -0.52 6.11 33.35
N GLY A 851 -1.65 5.47 33.65
CA GLY A 851 -2.86 6.16 34.11
C GLY A 851 -2.62 6.95 35.40
N ARG A 852 -1.94 6.33 36.38
CA ARG A 852 -1.60 6.94 37.67
C ARG A 852 -0.69 8.16 37.49
N TYR A 853 0.33 8.07 36.66
CA TYR A 853 1.24 9.18 36.38
C TYR A 853 0.55 10.34 35.64
N LEU A 854 -0.30 10.04 34.66
CA LEU A 854 -1.08 11.08 33.97
C LEU A 854 -2.02 11.83 34.93
N ASN A 855 -2.71 11.11 35.82
CA ASN A 855 -3.60 11.72 36.82
C ASN A 855 -2.85 12.61 37.83
N ALA A 856 -1.57 12.33 38.06
CA ALA A 856 -0.69 13.14 38.91
C ALA A 856 -0.07 14.36 38.19
N GLY A 857 -0.33 14.54 36.89
CA GLY A 857 0.25 15.62 36.08
C GLY A 857 1.63 15.30 35.50
N ILE A 858 2.10 14.04 35.59
CA ILE A 858 3.37 13.62 35.02
C ILE A 858 3.20 13.41 33.51
N THR A 859 4.11 13.98 32.73
CA THR A 859 4.01 14.00 31.26
C THR A 859 5.04 13.09 30.57
N ALA A 860 6.04 12.60 31.29
CA ALA A 860 7.07 11.70 30.77
C ALA A 860 7.45 10.61 31.78
N ASN A 861 7.80 9.44 31.25
CA ASN A 861 8.26 8.28 32.00
C ASN A 861 9.60 7.78 31.46
N THR A 862 10.35 7.08 32.30
CA THR A 862 11.57 6.37 31.94
C THR A 862 11.35 4.87 32.02
N TRP A 863 12.02 4.12 31.14
CA TRP A 863 12.01 2.66 31.20
C TRP A 863 12.93 2.19 32.31
N MET A 864 12.39 1.45 33.27
CA MET A 864 13.14 0.94 34.41
C MET A 864 13.35 -0.57 34.27
N THR A 865 14.60 -1.00 34.10
CA THR A 865 14.89 -2.42 33.97
C THR A 865 14.82 -3.16 35.31
N ALA A 866 14.60 -4.47 35.28
CA ALA A 866 14.47 -5.30 36.48
C ALA A 866 15.79 -5.46 37.29
N ALA A 867 16.82 -4.68 36.96
CA ALA A 867 18.13 -4.62 37.62
C ALA A 867 18.80 -5.99 37.88
N ASP A 868 18.53 -6.98 37.03
CA ASP A 868 19.11 -8.32 37.10
C ASP A 868 19.87 -8.71 35.82
N GLN A 869 20.59 -9.83 35.84
CA GLN A 869 21.37 -10.30 34.68
C GLN A 869 20.49 -10.86 33.54
N ARG A 870 19.17 -10.80 33.65
CA ARG A 870 18.21 -11.37 32.69
C ARG A 870 17.56 -10.29 31.81
N VAL A 871 17.98 -9.03 31.92
CA VAL A 871 17.51 -7.91 31.08
C VAL A 871 18.04 -8.06 29.65
N CYS A 872 17.17 -7.97 28.65
CA CYS A 872 17.56 -8.10 27.25
C CYS A 872 18.14 -6.79 26.67
N PRO A 873 18.90 -6.84 25.56
CA PRO A 873 19.45 -5.63 24.91
C PRO A 873 18.42 -4.56 24.58
N ALA A 874 17.23 -4.93 24.11
CA ALA A 874 16.18 -3.97 23.77
C ALA A 874 15.64 -3.23 25.01
N CYS A 875 15.54 -3.91 26.16
CA CYS A 875 15.15 -3.26 27.41
C CYS A 875 16.25 -2.35 27.97
N MET A 876 17.53 -2.71 27.78
CA MET A 876 18.65 -1.81 28.12
C MET A 876 18.64 -0.57 27.23
N GLU A 877 18.41 -0.73 25.93
CA GLU A 877 18.31 0.39 24.99
C GLU A 877 17.13 1.32 25.31
N ASN A 878 15.99 0.77 25.73
CA ASN A 878 14.86 1.57 26.21
C ASN A 878 15.18 2.37 27.48
N GLU A 879 15.95 1.78 28.42
CA GLU A 879 16.40 2.46 29.63
C GLU A 879 17.42 3.56 29.32
N ASP A 880 18.35 3.29 28.39
CA ASP A 880 19.36 4.24 27.94
C ASP A 880 18.75 5.45 27.20
N ALA A 881 17.55 5.30 26.61
CA ALA A 881 16.83 6.39 25.95
C ALA A 881 16.43 7.52 26.92
N GLY A 882 16.28 7.22 28.21
CA GLY A 882 15.86 8.19 29.21
C GLY A 882 14.38 8.58 29.12
N PRO A 883 13.99 9.79 29.54
CA PRO A 883 12.59 10.19 29.61
C PRO A 883 11.93 10.27 28.24
N VAL A 884 10.77 9.62 28.11
CA VAL A 884 9.91 9.62 26.92
C VAL A 884 8.51 10.04 27.35
N SER A 885 7.84 10.88 26.57
CA SER A 885 6.47 11.32 26.87
C SER A 885 5.52 10.13 27.01
N ILE A 886 4.61 10.17 27.98
CA ILE A 886 3.66 9.07 28.20
C ILE A 886 2.83 8.85 26.93
N GLY A 887 2.80 7.60 26.45
CA GLY A 887 2.12 7.20 25.22
C GLY A 887 2.98 7.24 23.94
N GLN A 888 4.18 7.82 23.98
CA GLN A 888 5.16 7.72 22.89
C GLN A 888 5.93 6.40 22.94
N SER A 889 6.43 5.94 21.80
CA SER A 889 7.22 4.71 21.71
C SER A 889 8.66 4.92 22.17
N PHE A 890 9.18 3.94 22.92
CA PHE A 890 10.61 3.76 23.20
C PHE A 890 11.33 3.19 21.96
N PRO A 891 12.68 3.14 21.93
CA PRO A 891 13.45 2.59 20.79
C PRO A 891 13.03 1.19 20.33
N SER A 892 12.60 0.33 21.26
CA SER A 892 12.04 -1.00 20.94
C SER A 892 10.71 -0.97 20.16
N GLY A 893 10.08 0.19 20.00
CA GLY A 893 8.76 0.40 19.41
C GLY A 893 7.59 0.33 20.41
N ALA A 894 7.80 -0.24 21.60
CA ALA A 894 6.79 -0.33 22.65
C ALA A 894 6.59 1.01 23.38
N SER A 895 5.35 1.35 23.74
CA SER A 895 5.01 2.56 24.54
C SER A 895 5.24 2.38 26.05
N GLY A 896 5.60 1.17 26.47
CA GLY A 896 5.95 0.78 27.84
C GLY A 896 6.04 -0.74 27.95
N PRO A 897 6.46 -1.29 29.09
CA PRO A 897 6.47 -2.73 29.32
C PRO A 897 5.07 -3.36 29.16
N PRO A 898 4.95 -4.60 28.66
CA PRO A 898 6.03 -5.45 28.17
C PRO A 898 6.49 -5.07 26.76
N GLY A 899 7.80 -4.93 26.55
CA GLY A 899 8.37 -4.77 25.20
C GLY A 899 8.51 -6.06 24.40
N HIS A 900 8.44 -7.21 25.10
CA HIS A 900 8.53 -8.55 24.54
C HIS A 900 7.88 -9.56 25.52
N PRO A 901 7.62 -10.82 25.11
CA PRO A 901 7.12 -11.84 26.03
C PRO A 901 8.05 -12.01 27.25
N ARG A 902 7.47 -12.19 28.45
CA ARG A 902 8.19 -12.27 29.74
C ARG A 902 8.99 -11.02 30.14
N CYS A 903 8.65 -9.85 29.61
CA CYS A 903 9.26 -8.61 30.07
C CYS A 903 8.85 -8.35 31.54
N ARG A 904 9.84 -8.07 32.40
CA ARG A 904 9.65 -7.73 33.82
C ARG A 904 10.02 -6.28 34.15
N CYS A 905 10.18 -5.45 33.12
CA CYS A 905 10.50 -4.04 33.31
C CYS A 905 9.28 -3.27 33.81
N ALA A 906 9.50 -2.10 34.38
CA ALA A 906 8.47 -1.19 34.85
C ALA A 906 8.74 0.24 34.34
N LEU A 907 7.83 1.17 34.65
CA LEU A 907 8.00 2.59 34.32
C LEU A 907 8.21 3.41 35.58
N ALA A 908 9.19 4.30 35.55
CA ALA A 908 9.41 5.31 36.56
C ALA A 908 9.01 6.70 36.02
N PRO A 909 8.45 7.60 36.86
CA PRO A 909 8.01 8.92 36.43
C PRO A 909 9.21 9.86 36.31
N ASP A 910 9.22 10.74 35.30
CA ASP A 910 10.20 11.81 35.17
C ASP A 910 9.70 13.08 35.88
N VAL A 911 10.09 13.25 37.15
CA VAL A 911 9.70 14.39 37.99
C VAL A 911 10.76 15.47 37.94
N GLN A 912 10.66 16.38 36.96
CA GLN A 912 11.63 17.49 36.79
C GLN A 912 11.36 18.68 37.70
N SER A 913 10.11 18.88 38.12
CA SER A 913 9.66 20.01 38.93
C SER A 913 8.47 19.62 39.79
N ILE A 914 8.53 20.00 41.07
CA ILE A 914 7.49 19.75 42.09
C ILE A 914 6.30 20.71 41.92
N ALA A 915 6.52 21.84 41.26
CA ALA A 915 5.49 22.85 41.03
C ALA A 915 4.42 22.39 40.01
N ASP A 916 4.77 21.44 39.14
CA ASP A 916 3.92 20.95 38.05
C ASP A 916 3.10 19.72 38.45
N ILE A 917 3.19 19.29 39.71
CA ILE A 917 2.50 18.12 40.25
C ILE A 917 1.11 18.53 40.75
N ALA A 918 0.10 17.73 40.40
CA ALA A 918 -1.27 17.94 40.85
C ALA A 918 -1.45 17.48 42.32
N TRP A 919 -1.01 18.29 43.27
CA TRP A 919 -1.10 18.01 44.71
C TRP A 919 -2.51 17.69 45.26
N PRO A 920 -3.61 18.32 44.78
CA PRO A 920 -4.95 18.01 45.28
C PRO A 920 -5.39 16.57 45.00
N THR A 921 -4.99 15.99 43.86
CA THR A 921 -5.25 14.59 43.51
C THR A 921 -4.37 13.62 44.31
N LEU A 922 -3.21 14.08 44.78
CA LEU A 922 -2.25 13.28 45.55
C LEU A 922 -2.45 13.35 47.08
N ALA A 923 -3.16 14.35 47.59
CA ALA A 923 -3.27 14.61 49.03
C ALA A 923 -4.02 13.50 49.81
N ASP A 924 -5.07 12.94 49.23
CA ASP A 924 -5.84 11.83 49.84
C ASP A 924 -5.12 10.48 49.68
N GLU A 925 -4.40 10.29 48.57
CA GLU A 925 -3.74 9.02 48.20
C GLU A 925 -2.41 8.79 48.94
N LEU A 926 -1.76 9.87 49.37
CA LEU A 926 -0.51 9.81 50.12
C LEU A 926 -0.70 9.55 51.61
N ASN A 927 -1.93 9.55 52.15
CA ASN A 927 -2.23 9.46 53.58
C ASN A 927 -2.60 8.01 54.02
N PRO A 928 -1.66 7.21 54.57
CA PRO A 928 -1.89 5.78 54.82
C PRO A 928 -2.67 5.48 56.11
N THR A 929 -3.03 6.50 56.90
CA THR A 929 -3.82 6.33 58.12
C THR A 929 -5.03 7.23 58.03
N GLY A 930 -6.23 6.64 57.98
CA GLY A 930 -7.48 7.37 58.15
C GLY A 930 -7.58 8.03 59.53
N ALA A 931 -6.83 9.11 59.74
CA ALA A 931 -7.08 10.08 60.79
C ALA A 931 -7.81 11.24 60.13
N ALA A 932 -9.13 11.22 60.25
CA ALA A 932 -9.98 12.35 59.96
C ALA A 932 -9.49 13.56 60.76
N SER A 933 -9.27 14.68 60.07
CA SER A 933 -9.29 16.02 60.65
C SER A 933 -10.00 16.96 59.70
#